data_AF-A0A0F8XML0-F1
#
_entry.id   AF-A0A0F8XML0-F1
#
_cell.length_a   1.000
_cell.length_b   1.000
_cell.length_c   1.000
_cell.angle_alpha   90.00
_cell.angle_beta   90.00
_cell.angle_gamma   90.00
#
_symmetry.space_group_name_H-M   'P 1'
#
loop_
_entity.id
_entity.type
_entity.pdbx_description
1 polymer ?
#
loop_
_entity_poly.entity_id
_entity_poly.type
_entity_poly.pdbx_seq_one_letter_code
_entity_poly.pdbx_strand_id
1 'polypeptide(L)'
;MAPQKSVTEVPRSILPRLTWNGSSTRTSLSASHSTPLSTGQRQKQQRTQIRKTWPWQPQTPLLSAHCSAAFSTSSPDTSISPSIARRFPRSAINATNSQTTKPLSNPVRYNGVYVATFQPARRAFHASTPRQRDHHFDTLKFVQRLKNEGFSEEQAVAMMRVLNDVIQESIQNLTRTMVLREDTERSTYTQKVDFAKLRSELLNTDSTEAQLTRSSHEKIAADLAKLNSRLRDEIGRTQASVRLDLNLEKGRIREEANSQEMRIKETETRIEQEVAGLRERVEAVKFSTLQWLMGVCTGTAALILGAWRLLIDTPHTTPTSGKIATPGWILLLLASGVSATWTWVYVKSCLRRSGFRLGFNHESYRDIPLARLEKGKIPWVWYYKEVKRAQNREEASLVVIMLLIFGSVIWLCFHLISPSFAALDVFQVYQPVSVPGSEPSSCNGDILLLDHVFGYSYGHPYVGYYEPPNCEFDTVRMNLTVTSKGRQYDRLATMFLGDTEVFRTSTAEPTADGIIWTYIKDMSQYNALWKKHQKLIFDLGNLITEIYTGSFNVTLTAHFSYENNVKTPDIILPISAQKSTSNSSSVFNVPSDNATVLQKVDPETSRAVVSISACGQSTEEFWWSNVFSSDMYAFDSTIGELYGHSPFREVQLYIDGILAGVVWPFPIIFTGGVAPGFWRPIVGIDAFDLREPEIDISPFLPLLTDGEYHSFELKVIGLDVSEDGVAMLSDTVGSYWIITGNIYLYLDNTKENTSRSDNRKPQVVAPEPTFTTTRHLVQNQTGANETLAYSVTAERILTIRSSEFSWSQNLSYSNFGLFNQLGLSQRNDQHTSGRALISQLEGGGSSEELSFEYPLFVNQTYANLDTELTIDAWMRTGLEIDSTGMPGVSTYSLTHGPLRLHTEQWGQAHYRAGTGNKNSTSFGDTSDVFESNAGGKAYWRAVRAVNGSVVSDTEDFQ
;
A
#
# COMPACT_ATOMS: atom_id res chain seq x y z
N MET A 1 -23.17 -48.42 33.72
CA MET A 1 -24.29 -47.64 33.16
C MET A 1 -24.30 -46.26 33.81
N ALA A 2 -23.86 -45.25 33.07
CA ALA A 2 -24.01 -43.83 33.35
C ALA A 2 -24.10 -43.13 31.97
N PRO A 3 -24.96 -42.12 31.78
CA PRO A 3 -25.32 -41.65 30.45
C PRO A 3 -24.27 -40.69 29.89
N GLN A 4 -23.89 -40.92 28.63
CA GLN A 4 -23.11 -40.00 27.80
C GLN A 4 -23.88 -38.70 27.57
N LYS A 5 -23.26 -37.55 27.88
CA LYS A 5 -23.64 -36.25 27.33
C LYS A 5 -22.78 -35.98 26.10
N SER A 6 -23.43 -35.83 24.96
CA SER A 6 -22.86 -35.36 23.70
C SER A 6 -22.43 -33.90 23.83
N VAL A 7 -21.15 -33.62 23.63
CA VAL A 7 -20.63 -32.28 23.40
C VAL A 7 -20.74 -32.05 21.89
N THR A 8 -21.69 -31.23 21.48
CA THR A 8 -21.74 -30.67 20.13
C THR A 8 -20.75 -29.52 20.07
N GLU A 9 -19.57 -29.77 19.49
CA GLU A 9 -18.67 -28.72 19.02
C GLU A 9 -19.28 -28.07 17.78
N VAL A 10 -19.47 -26.75 17.83
CA VAL A 10 -19.91 -25.92 16.71
C VAL A 10 -18.67 -25.41 15.98
N PRO A 11 -18.53 -25.56 14.66
CA PRO A 11 -17.38 -25.04 13.92
C PRO A 11 -17.42 -23.51 13.86
N ARG A 12 -16.33 -22.86 14.27
CA ARG A 12 -16.06 -21.42 14.02
C ARG A 12 -15.25 -21.29 12.73
N SER A 13 -15.82 -20.70 11.69
CA SER A 13 -15.09 -20.09 10.57
C SER A 13 -16.07 -19.40 9.61
N ILE A 14 -15.56 -18.45 8.80
CA ILE A 14 -16.13 -17.82 7.58
C ILE A 14 -16.85 -16.46 7.86
N LEU A 15 -16.38 -15.23 7.57
CA LEU A 15 -15.31 -14.54 6.79
C LEU A 15 -14.90 -13.21 7.52
N PRO A 16 -13.97 -12.37 7.04
CA PRO A 16 -12.87 -12.61 6.11
C PRO A 16 -11.53 -12.69 6.86
N ARG A 17 -10.77 -13.76 6.62
CA ARG A 17 -9.32 -13.78 6.88
C ARG A 17 -8.59 -13.94 5.56
N LEU A 18 -8.55 -12.84 4.82
CA LEU A 18 -7.59 -12.63 3.73
C LEU A 18 -6.88 -11.29 3.94
N THR A 19 -6.40 -11.08 5.17
CA THR A 19 -5.29 -10.21 5.50
C THR A 19 -4.66 -10.72 6.81
N TRP A 20 -3.33 -10.71 6.89
CA TRP A 20 -2.60 -11.48 7.91
C TRP A 20 -2.43 -10.68 9.21
N ASN A 21 -2.83 -11.31 10.32
CA ASN A 21 -2.70 -10.76 11.67
C ASN A 21 -1.55 -11.47 12.40
N GLY A 22 -0.58 -10.69 12.88
CA GLY A 22 0.48 -11.15 13.77
C GLY A 22 0.00 -11.23 15.23
N SER A 23 0.42 -12.28 15.92
CA SER A 23 0.12 -12.64 17.31
C SER A 23 0.00 -11.48 18.32
N SER A 24 -1.10 -11.45 19.08
CA SER A 24 -1.17 -10.92 20.45
C SER A 24 -2.28 -11.64 21.23
N THR A 25 -1.91 -12.60 22.07
CA THR A 25 -2.81 -13.29 22.99
C THR A 25 -3.34 -12.33 24.05
N ARG A 26 -4.66 -12.15 24.17
CA ARG A 26 -5.27 -11.56 25.37
C ARG A 26 -6.37 -12.45 25.95
N THR A 27 -6.11 -12.86 27.17
CA THR A 27 -6.89 -13.71 28.07
C THR A 27 -8.27 -13.10 28.37
N SER A 28 -9.35 -13.85 28.16
CA SER A 28 -10.68 -13.47 28.63
C SER A 28 -10.85 -13.85 30.11
N LEU A 29 -11.16 -12.85 30.93
CA LEU A 29 -11.68 -13.02 32.29
C LEU A 29 -13.20 -12.80 32.23
N SER A 30 -13.94 -13.86 32.55
CA SER A 30 -15.40 -13.85 32.69
C SER A 30 -15.83 -13.05 33.92
N ALA A 31 -16.84 -12.20 33.79
CA ALA A 31 -17.63 -11.71 34.91
C ALA A 31 -19.13 -11.93 34.65
N SER A 32 -19.76 -12.46 35.69
CA SER A 32 -21.11 -12.98 35.85
C SER A 32 -22.18 -11.93 36.16
N HIS A 33 -23.45 -12.37 36.08
CA HIS A 33 -24.69 -11.77 36.62
C HIS A 33 -25.36 -10.71 35.73
N SER A 34 -26.69 -10.63 35.57
CA SER A 34 -27.84 -11.38 36.11
C SER A 34 -29.11 -10.88 35.40
N THR A 35 -30.02 -11.78 35.01
CA THR A 35 -31.43 -11.49 34.67
C THR A 35 -32.25 -11.19 35.94
N PRO A 36 -33.34 -10.40 35.85
CA PRO A 36 -34.68 -11.00 35.65
C PRO A 36 -35.58 -10.18 34.69
N LEU A 37 -36.35 -10.76 33.75
CA LEU A 37 -37.64 -11.48 33.88
C LEU A 37 -38.83 -10.63 34.37
N SER A 38 -39.79 -10.35 33.46
CA SER A 38 -41.26 -10.23 33.69
C SER A 38 -41.93 -9.57 32.46
N THR A 39 -42.50 -10.31 31.49
CA THR A 39 -43.91 -10.76 31.39
C THR A 39 -44.98 -9.64 31.40
N GLY A 40 -45.81 -9.59 30.34
CA GLY A 40 -47.16 -9.01 30.44
C GLY A 40 -47.82 -8.43 29.17
N GLN A 41 -48.37 -9.31 28.34
CA GLN A 41 -49.64 -9.16 27.57
C GLN A 41 -49.96 -7.85 26.83
N ARG A 42 -49.98 -7.88 25.49
CA ARG A 42 -51.17 -8.06 24.62
C ARG A 42 -52.31 -7.04 24.86
N GLN A 43 -52.50 -6.14 23.90
CA GLN A 43 -53.82 -5.83 23.36
C GLN A 43 -53.77 -5.58 21.85
N LYS A 44 -54.83 -6.04 21.19
CA LYS A 44 -55.05 -6.20 19.76
C LYS A 44 -55.99 -5.10 19.27
N GLN A 45 -55.88 -4.81 17.97
CA GLN A 45 -56.90 -4.22 17.07
C GLN A 45 -57.15 -2.71 17.27
N GLN A 46 -57.33 -1.89 16.24
CA GLN A 46 -58.01 -2.14 14.97
C GLN A 46 -57.64 -1.11 13.90
N ARG A 47 -57.91 -1.51 12.66
CA ARG A 47 -57.58 -0.92 11.37
C ARG A 47 -58.68 0.03 10.90
N THR A 48 -58.35 1.21 10.40
CA THR A 48 -59.18 1.95 9.44
C THR A 48 -58.32 2.67 8.42
N GLN A 49 -58.86 2.70 7.21
CA GLN A 49 -58.19 2.91 5.94
C GLN A 49 -58.84 4.13 5.26
N ILE A 50 -58.10 4.77 4.34
CA ILE A 50 -58.55 5.48 3.13
C ILE A 50 -58.40 7.02 3.11
N ARG A 51 -57.41 7.41 2.27
CA ARG A 51 -57.31 8.50 1.27
C ARG A 51 -57.81 9.91 1.59
N LYS A 52 -56.94 10.88 1.30
CA LYS A 52 -57.20 11.88 0.24
C LYS A 52 -55.89 12.36 -0.41
N THR A 53 -55.96 12.39 -1.72
CA THR A 53 -55.02 12.83 -2.76
C THR A 53 -55.06 14.35 -2.95
N TRP A 54 -53.92 15.02 -3.25
CA TRP A 54 -53.53 15.68 -4.54
C TRP A 54 -53.02 17.15 -4.26
N PRO A 55 -52.42 17.93 -5.20
CA PRO A 55 -50.97 17.97 -5.53
C PRO A 55 -50.39 19.43 -5.73
N TRP A 56 -49.20 19.54 -6.35
CA TRP A 56 -48.57 20.67 -7.12
C TRP A 56 -47.39 21.46 -6.51
N GLN A 57 -46.22 21.14 -7.07
CA GLN A 57 -45.23 21.97 -7.78
C GLN A 57 -44.61 23.27 -7.20
N PRO A 58 -43.35 23.60 -7.62
CA PRO A 58 -42.45 24.53 -6.95
C PRO A 58 -42.41 25.93 -7.60
N GLN A 59 -41.97 26.94 -6.84
CA GLN A 59 -41.60 28.25 -7.37
C GLN A 59 -40.27 28.76 -6.78
N THR A 60 -39.47 29.30 -7.70
CA THR A 60 -38.31 30.21 -7.60
C THR A 60 -38.54 31.44 -6.72
N PRO A 61 -37.47 32.23 -6.44
CA PRO A 61 -37.58 33.65 -6.74
C PRO A 61 -36.34 34.32 -7.37
N LEU A 62 -36.64 35.43 -8.07
CA LEU A 62 -35.77 36.39 -8.74
C LEU A 62 -35.43 37.61 -7.85
N LEU A 63 -34.30 38.22 -8.20
CA LEU A 63 -33.75 39.58 -7.99
C LEU A 63 -34.68 40.74 -7.57
N SER A 64 -34.12 41.66 -6.77
CA SER A 64 -34.28 43.12 -6.96
C SER A 64 -33.07 43.90 -6.42
N ALA A 65 -32.83 45.07 -7.02
CA ALA A 65 -31.61 45.87 -6.95
C ALA A 65 -31.85 47.29 -6.41
N HIS A 66 -30.73 47.93 -6.04
CA HIS A 66 -30.43 49.38 -5.96
C HIS A 66 -31.11 50.29 -4.93
N CYS A 67 -30.27 50.97 -4.13
CA CYS A 67 -30.13 52.43 -4.20
C CYS A 67 -28.81 52.91 -3.55
N SER A 68 -28.22 53.93 -4.17
CA SER A 68 -26.91 54.52 -3.88
C SER A 68 -27.07 55.90 -3.22
N ALA A 69 -26.15 56.31 -2.34
CA ALA A 69 -25.75 57.72 -2.20
C ALA A 69 -24.38 57.82 -1.50
N ALA A 70 -23.49 58.55 -2.15
CA ALA A 70 -22.12 58.85 -1.76
C ALA A 70 -22.03 60.11 -0.86
N PHE A 71 -20.94 60.24 -0.09
CA PHE A 71 -20.15 61.47 0.01
C PHE A 71 -18.74 61.18 0.55
N SER A 72 -17.74 61.43 -0.31
CA SER A 72 -16.33 61.79 -0.08
C SER A 72 -16.22 63.07 0.79
N THR A 73 -15.15 63.50 1.48
CA THR A 73 -13.67 63.47 1.39
C THR A 73 -13.20 64.24 2.66
N SER A 74 -12.14 63.93 3.40
CA SER A 74 -10.76 64.39 3.14
C SER A 74 -9.88 64.13 4.38
N SER A 75 -8.66 63.64 4.16
CA SER A 75 -7.51 63.68 5.07
C SER A 75 -6.72 64.99 4.84
N PRO A 76 -5.69 65.37 5.64
CA PRO A 76 -4.37 64.70 5.61
C PRO A 76 -3.56 64.67 6.93
N ASP A 77 -2.64 63.68 6.99
CA ASP A 77 -1.25 63.66 7.51
C ASP A 77 -0.95 64.15 8.96
N THR A 78 0.03 63.63 9.73
CA THR A 78 1.34 63.09 9.36
C THR A 78 1.91 62.27 10.55
N SER A 79 2.57 61.15 10.26
CA SER A 79 3.56 60.47 11.13
C SER A 79 4.93 61.15 11.02
N ILE A 80 5.79 61.11 12.05
CA ILE A 80 7.27 61.12 11.92
C ILE A 80 7.93 60.69 13.25
N SER A 81 8.80 59.68 13.19
CA SER A 81 9.85 59.33 14.18
C SER A 81 11.03 60.32 14.10
N PRO A 82 12.03 60.33 15.01
CA PRO A 82 13.26 59.58 14.67
C PRO A 82 14.17 59.14 15.84
N SER A 83 15.12 58.28 15.47
CA SER A 83 16.32 57.81 16.18
C SER A 83 17.46 58.85 16.30
N ILE A 84 18.28 58.80 17.38
CA ILE A 84 19.68 59.27 17.38
C ILE A 84 20.57 58.37 18.27
N ALA A 85 21.74 58.01 17.72
CA ALA A 85 22.84 57.29 18.36
C ALA A 85 23.98 58.23 18.82
N ARG A 86 24.89 57.69 19.65
CA ARG A 86 26.19 58.19 20.15
C ARG A 86 26.12 59.18 21.32
N ARG A 87 26.79 58.88 22.44
CA ARG A 87 28.24 59.07 22.68
C ARG A 87 28.52 58.91 24.19
N PHE A 88 29.34 57.94 24.56
CA PHE A 88 30.01 57.92 25.87
C PHE A 88 31.06 59.05 25.93
N PRO A 89 31.17 59.78 27.06
CA PRO A 89 32.44 60.30 27.52
C PRO A 89 32.90 59.54 28.77
N ARG A 90 34.12 59.02 28.71
CA ARG A 90 34.94 58.72 29.89
C ARG A 90 35.24 60.05 30.60
N SER A 91 34.99 60.10 31.90
CA SER A 91 35.77 60.91 32.83
C SER A 91 36.11 60.09 34.06
N ALA A 92 37.40 60.10 34.37
CA ALA A 92 38.10 59.25 35.30
C ALA A 92 38.03 59.78 36.74
N ILE A 93 37.99 58.84 37.70
CA ILE A 93 38.89 58.67 38.85
C ILE A 93 38.98 59.78 39.93
N ASN A 94 38.99 59.28 41.20
CA ASN A 94 39.34 59.87 42.50
C ASN A 94 38.16 60.41 43.35
N ALA A 95 37.99 60.08 44.63
CA ALA A 95 38.75 59.22 45.55
C ALA A 95 37.89 58.83 46.76
N THR A 96 38.12 57.60 47.24
CA THR A 96 38.15 57.12 48.63
C THR A 96 37.43 57.92 49.74
N ASN A 97 36.50 57.25 50.46
CA ASN A 97 36.83 56.86 51.83
C ASN A 97 36.04 55.63 52.32
N SER A 98 36.79 54.75 52.96
CA SER A 98 36.45 53.43 53.49
C SER A 98 35.64 53.47 54.79
N GLN A 99 34.77 52.48 55.01
CA GLN A 99 34.66 51.85 56.33
C GLN A 99 34.21 50.39 56.22
N THR A 100 35.24 49.53 56.23
CA THR A 100 35.40 48.27 56.95
C THR A 100 34.15 47.52 57.42
N THR A 101 33.99 46.34 56.84
CA THR A 101 33.18 45.20 57.26
C THR A 101 33.58 44.67 58.65
N LYS A 102 32.57 44.42 59.49
CA LYS A 102 32.65 43.48 60.64
C LYS A 102 31.78 42.26 60.32
N PRO A 103 32.14 41.06 60.82
CA PRO A 103 31.70 39.79 60.26
C PRO A 103 30.30 39.44 60.74
N LEU A 104 29.39 39.08 59.83
CA LEU A 104 28.10 38.52 60.20
C LEU A 104 28.14 37.00 60.00
N SER A 105 27.94 36.32 61.12
CA SER A 105 27.80 34.89 61.42
C SER A 105 27.42 33.95 60.28
N ASN A 106 28.12 32.81 60.23
CA ASN A 106 27.72 31.61 59.49
C ASN A 106 26.30 31.13 59.90
N PRO A 107 25.44 30.71 58.96
CA PRO A 107 24.17 30.10 59.29
C PRO A 107 24.36 28.69 59.88
N VAL A 108 23.77 28.44 61.05
CA VAL A 108 23.74 27.13 61.71
C VAL A 108 22.63 26.27 61.10
N ARG A 109 22.96 25.04 60.68
CA ARG A 109 22.02 24.04 60.17
C ARG A 109 21.23 23.39 61.31
N TYR A 110 19.91 23.36 61.18
CA TYR A 110 19.05 22.39 61.88
C TYR A 110 17.98 21.90 60.90
N ASN A 111 17.97 20.60 60.59
CA ASN A 111 17.03 19.94 59.66
C ASN A 111 16.73 20.67 58.33
N GLY A 112 17.78 21.11 57.63
CA GLY A 112 17.73 21.29 56.17
C GLY A 112 17.04 22.52 55.59
N VAL A 113 16.55 23.49 56.38
CA VAL A 113 15.94 24.73 55.86
C VAL A 113 16.66 25.97 56.41
N TYR A 114 16.93 26.96 55.55
CA TYR A 114 17.50 28.25 55.96
C TYR A 114 16.43 29.08 56.68
N VAL A 115 16.62 29.36 57.98
CA VAL A 115 15.76 30.25 58.75
C VAL A 115 16.46 31.61 58.90
N ALA A 116 15.87 32.66 58.33
CA ALA A 116 16.33 34.03 58.56
C ALA A 116 15.94 34.47 59.98
N THR A 117 16.92 34.85 60.80
CA THR A 117 16.67 35.40 62.14
C THR A 117 16.03 36.78 62.03
N PHE A 118 14.80 36.93 62.50
CA PHE A 118 14.09 38.22 62.55
C PHE A 118 14.64 39.07 63.71
N GLN A 119 15.26 40.22 63.40
CA GLN A 119 15.56 41.25 64.41
C GLN A 119 14.32 42.12 64.63
N PRO A 120 13.83 42.30 65.88
CA PRO A 120 12.71 43.18 66.13
C PRO A 120 13.16 44.65 66.02
N ALA A 121 12.62 45.36 65.03
CA ALA A 121 12.83 46.80 64.92
C ALA A 121 12.05 47.54 66.02
N ARG A 122 12.73 48.01 67.06
CA ARG A 122 12.22 49.08 67.92
C ARG A 122 12.22 50.39 67.12
N ARG A 123 11.09 50.73 66.49
CA ARG A 123 10.76 52.13 66.16
C ARG A 123 9.50 52.52 66.91
N ALA A 124 9.63 53.59 67.69
CA ALA A 124 8.54 54.20 68.43
C ALA A 124 7.47 54.72 67.45
N PHE A 125 6.20 54.49 67.78
CA PHE A 125 5.08 55.14 67.13
C PHE A 125 5.18 56.65 67.39
N HIS A 126 5.32 57.45 66.33
CA HIS A 126 5.10 58.88 66.39
C HIS A 126 3.67 59.17 65.92
N ALA A 127 2.83 59.71 66.80
CA ALA A 127 1.56 60.31 66.41
C ALA A 127 1.87 61.63 65.67
N SER A 128 1.49 61.73 64.41
CA SER A 128 1.54 62.99 63.66
C SER A 128 0.63 64.02 64.32
N THR A 129 1.17 65.20 64.63
CA THR A 129 0.43 66.36 65.14
C THR A 129 -0.74 66.73 64.21
N PRO A 130 -1.94 67.06 64.75
CA PRO A 130 -3.09 67.42 63.92
C PRO A 130 -2.78 68.72 63.19
N ARG A 131 -2.59 68.62 61.88
CA ARG A 131 -2.39 69.77 61.00
C ARG A 131 -3.73 70.47 60.84
N GLN A 132 -3.80 71.78 61.12
CA GLN A 132 -5.00 72.58 60.88
C GLN A 132 -5.43 72.43 59.41
N ARG A 133 -6.74 72.34 59.17
CA ARG A 133 -7.31 72.24 57.82
C ARG A 133 -6.89 73.46 57.00
N ASP A 134 -5.98 73.27 56.05
CA ASP A 134 -5.66 74.29 55.06
C ASP A 134 -6.90 74.51 54.18
N HIS A 135 -7.48 75.71 54.24
CA HIS A 135 -8.55 76.12 53.33
C HIS A 135 -7.96 76.40 51.96
N HIS A 136 -7.95 75.40 51.07
CA HIS A 136 -7.34 75.51 49.73
C HIS A 136 -8.16 76.32 48.72
N PHE A 137 -9.36 76.79 49.08
CA PHE A 137 -10.26 77.53 48.19
C PHE A 137 -10.77 78.82 48.86
N ASP A 138 -10.27 79.96 48.39
CA ASP A 138 -10.66 81.29 48.88
C ASP A 138 -11.93 81.75 48.15
N THR A 139 -13.06 81.57 48.85
CA THR A 139 -14.38 81.85 48.29
C THR A 139 -14.63 83.33 48.04
N LEU A 140 -14.04 84.21 48.85
CA LEU A 140 -14.21 85.66 48.73
C LEU A 140 -13.47 86.21 47.51
N LYS A 141 -12.23 85.74 47.29
CA LYS A 141 -11.42 86.13 46.14
C LYS A 141 -12.07 85.74 44.81
N PHE A 142 -12.73 84.58 44.77
CA PHE A 142 -13.44 84.14 43.56
C PHE A 142 -14.70 84.97 43.29
N VAL A 143 -15.48 85.32 44.32
CA VAL A 143 -16.63 86.25 44.19
C VAL A 143 -16.16 87.62 43.70
N GLN A 144 -15.07 88.16 44.26
CA GLN A 144 -14.51 89.45 43.83
C GLN A 144 -14.05 89.43 42.38
N ARG A 145 -13.46 88.30 41.93
CA ARG A 145 -13.04 88.14 40.54
C ARG A 145 -14.24 88.10 39.59
N LEU A 146 -15.31 87.39 39.94
CA LEU A 146 -16.55 87.37 39.17
C LEU A 146 -17.20 88.75 39.09
N LYS A 147 -17.19 89.52 40.19
CA LYS A 147 -17.67 90.92 40.17
C LYS A 147 -16.87 91.79 39.21
N ASN A 148 -15.54 91.64 39.16
CA ASN A 148 -14.69 92.39 38.25
C ASN A 148 -14.93 92.03 36.76
N GLU A 149 -15.41 90.83 36.48
CA GLU A 149 -15.78 90.35 35.15
C GLU A 149 -17.24 90.68 34.77
N GLY A 150 -17.92 91.52 35.55
CA GLY A 150 -19.24 92.09 35.22
C GLY A 150 -20.45 91.36 35.81
N PHE A 151 -20.26 90.35 36.69
CA PHE A 151 -21.36 89.70 37.38
C PHE A 151 -21.88 90.54 38.56
N SER A 152 -23.20 90.53 38.78
CA SER A 152 -23.75 91.16 39.98
C SER A 152 -23.31 90.40 41.23
N GLU A 153 -23.29 91.09 42.38
CA GLU A 153 -22.88 90.49 43.65
C GLU A 153 -23.70 89.25 44.01
N GLU A 154 -25.00 89.30 43.76
CA GLU A 154 -25.92 88.20 44.04
C GLU A 154 -25.63 86.98 43.14
N GLN A 155 -25.32 87.22 41.86
CA GLN A 155 -24.97 86.16 40.90
C GLN A 155 -23.63 85.51 41.23
N ALA A 156 -22.61 86.31 41.56
CA ALA A 156 -21.29 85.82 41.92
C ALA A 156 -21.31 84.96 43.19
N VAL A 157 -22.13 85.36 44.18
CA VAL A 157 -22.33 84.58 45.42
C VAL A 157 -23.10 83.28 45.14
N ALA A 158 -24.12 83.31 44.26
CA ALA A 158 -24.89 82.11 43.91
C ALA A 158 -24.04 81.07 43.17
N MET A 159 -23.24 81.48 42.18
CA MET A 159 -22.32 80.57 41.46
C MET A 159 -21.28 79.94 42.40
N MET A 160 -20.82 80.68 43.40
CA MET A 160 -19.88 80.15 44.38
C MET A 160 -20.47 79.11 45.32
N ARG A 161 -21.75 79.23 45.66
CA ARG A 161 -22.45 78.20 46.43
C ARG A 161 -22.56 76.89 45.64
N VAL A 162 -22.96 76.98 44.37
CA VAL A 162 -23.07 75.80 43.49
C VAL A 162 -21.70 75.14 43.29
N LEU A 163 -20.64 75.92 43.07
CA LEU A 163 -19.29 75.37 42.91
C LEU A 163 -18.82 74.67 44.20
N ASN A 164 -19.11 75.23 45.37
CA ASN A 164 -18.76 74.62 46.64
C ASN A 164 -19.50 73.27 46.83
N ASP A 165 -20.77 73.21 46.44
CA ASP A 165 -21.55 71.97 46.52
C ASP A 165 -21.00 70.89 45.57
N VAL A 166 -20.65 71.24 44.33
CA VAL A 166 -20.05 70.31 43.35
C VAL A 166 -18.66 69.83 43.81
N ILE A 167 -17.83 70.72 44.37
CA ILE A 167 -16.53 70.34 44.91
C ILE A 167 -16.71 69.35 46.07
N GLN A 168 -17.66 69.63 46.98
CA GLN A 168 -17.92 68.76 48.12
C GLN A 168 -18.43 67.38 47.68
N GLU A 169 -19.30 67.32 46.68
CA GLU A 169 -19.79 66.08 46.08
C GLU A 169 -18.64 65.29 45.41
N SER A 170 -17.76 65.97 44.67
CA SER A 170 -16.60 65.34 44.02
C SER A 170 -15.61 64.74 45.03
N ILE A 171 -15.36 65.44 46.15
CA ILE A 171 -14.50 64.95 47.23
C ILE A 171 -15.13 63.73 47.90
N GLN A 172 -16.43 63.76 48.17
CA GLN A 172 -17.13 62.60 48.75
C GLN A 172 -17.11 61.39 47.82
N ASN A 173 -17.24 61.59 46.51
CA ASN A 173 -17.22 60.51 45.53
C ASN A 173 -15.81 59.89 45.38
N LEU A 174 -14.76 60.72 45.38
CA LEU A 174 -13.36 60.27 45.40
C LEU A 174 -13.01 59.55 46.71
N THR A 175 -13.49 60.04 47.85
CA THR A 175 -13.20 59.41 49.15
C THR A 175 -13.87 58.04 49.27
N ARG A 176 -14.99 57.81 48.56
CA ARG A 176 -15.69 56.50 48.54
C ARG A 176 -14.93 55.39 47.81
N THR A 177 -14.08 55.74 46.84
CA THR A 177 -13.27 54.78 46.08
C THR A 177 -11.84 54.65 46.60
N MET A 178 -11.46 55.48 47.58
CA MET A 178 -10.17 55.40 48.24
C MET A 178 -10.18 54.31 49.31
N VAL A 179 -9.19 53.43 49.26
CA VAL A 179 -8.96 52.40 50.27
C VAL A 179 -7.85 52.87 51.20
N LEU A 180 -8.02 52.64 52.51
CA LEU A 180 -6.97 52.91 53.49
C LEU A 180 -5.73 52.09 53.12
N ARG A 181 -4.57 52.73 53.17
CA ARG A 181 -3.29 52.09 52.87
C ARG A 181 -3.04 50.85 53.76
N GLU A 182 -3.55 50.86 54.98
CA GLU A 182 -3.49 49.71 55.89
C GLU A 182 -4.27 48.51 55.35
N ASP A 183 -5.45 48.71 54.77
CA ASP A 183 -6.28 47.63 54.23
C ASP A 183 -5.70 47.05 52.94
N THR A 184 -5.06 47.87 52.10
CA THR A 184 -4.35 47.37 50.91
C THR A 184 -3.08 46.61 51.29
N GLU A 185 -2.32 47.09 52.28
CA GLU A 185 -1.16 46.38 52.82
C GLU A 185 -1.57 45.06 53.52
N ARG A 186 -2.70 45.04 54.23
CA ARG A 186 -3.24 43.82 54.85
C ARG A 186 -3.76 42.80 53.83
N SER A 187 -4.42 43.25 52.77
CA SER A 187 -4.88 42.36 51.69
C SER A 187 -3.71 41.74 50.94
N THR A 188 -2.70 42.55 50.58
CA THR A 188 -1.48 42.06 49.92
C THR A 188 -0.65 41.14 50.81
N TYR A 189 -0.65 41.35 52.13
CA TYR A 189 -0.01 40.43 53.07
C TYR A 189 -0.74 39.09 53.15
N THR A 190 -2.07 39.10 53.25
CA THR A 190 -2.89 37.88 53.25
C THR A 190 -2.66 37.06 51.97
N GLN A 191 -2.68 37.71 50.80
CA GLN A 191 -2.38 37.07 49.52
C GLN A 191 -0.99 36.41 49.51
N LYS A 192 0.05 37.09 50.02
CA LYS A 192 1.41 36.52 50.07
C LYS A 192 1.50 35.28 50.96
N VAL A 193 0.78 35.26 52.08
CA VAL A 193 0.73 34.09 52.97
C VAL A 193 -0.01 32.93 52.29
N ASP A 194 -1.13 33.21 51.61
CA ASP A 194 -1.90 32.19 50.88
C ASP A 194 -1.10 31.59 49.73
N PHE A 195 -0.36 32.40 48.97
CA PHE A 195 0.54 31.92 47.92
C PHE A 195 1.68 31.06 48.47
N ALA A 196 2.26 31.43 49.63
CA ALA A 196 3.27 30.60 50.28
C ALA A 196 2.71 29.26 50.74
N LYS A 197 1.48 29.24 51.25
CA LYS A 197 0.79 28.02 51.67
C LYS A 197 0.46 27.12 50.48
N LEU A 198 -0.12 27.65 49.40
CA LEU A 198 -0.41 26.89 48.18
C LEU A 198 0.83 26.28 47.57
N ARG A 199 1.94 27.03 47.53
CA ARG A 199 3.22 26.52 47.04
C ARG A 199 3.72 25.34 47.88
N SER A 200 3.57 25.40 49.21
CA SER A 200 3.97 24.30 50.10
C SER A 200 3.07 23.08 49.92
N GLU A 201 1.76 23.26 49.75
CA GLU A 201 0.83 22.14 49.49
C GLU A 201 1.10 21.50 48.13
N LEU A 202 1.34 22.29 47.09
CA LEU A 202 1.67 21.80 45.75
C LEU A 202 2.97 21.00 45.74
N LEU A 203 4.05 21.53 46.36
CA LEU A 203 5.32 20.80 46.45
C LEU A 203 5.20 19.48 47.23
N ASN A 204 4.35 19.45 48.25
CA ASN A 204 4.11 18.22 49.00
C ASN A 204 3.33 17.20 48.16
N THR A 205 2.26 17.62 47.48
CA THR A 205 1.48 16.76 46.59
C THR A 205 2.34 16.19 45.46
N ASP A 206 3.12 17.03 44.78
CA ASP A 206 4.02 16.63 43.70
C ASP A 206 5.07 15.61 44.19
N SER A 207 5.63 15.82 45.40
CA SER A 207 6.52 14.85 46.02
C SER A 207 5.82 13.52 46.34
N THR A 208 4.58 13.54 46.82
CA THR A 208 3.83 12.30 47.11
C THR A 208 3.46 11.54 45.84
N GLU A 209 3.06 12.24 44.78
CA GLU A 209 2.71 11.64 43.49
C GLU A 209 3.96 11.05 42.83
N ALA A 210 5.08 11.76 42.84
CA ALA A 210 6.36 11.25 42.35
C ALA A 210 6.84 10.00 43.10
N GLN A 211 6.58 9.90 44.41
CA GLN A 211 6.89 8.69 45.19
C GLN A 211 5.97 7.51 44.84
N LEU A 212 4.67 7.75 44.69
CA LEU A 212 3.72 6.72 44.26
C LEU A 212 4.03 6.20 42.87
N THR A 213 4.37 7.09 41.94
CA THR A 213 4.76 6.73 40.57
C THR A 213 6.07 5.95 40.54
N ARG A 214 7.09 6.32 41.34
CA ARG A 214 8.31 5.50 41.45
C ARG A 214 8.01 4.10 41.99
N SER A 215 7.18 3.98 43.02
CA SER A 215 6.81 2.69 43.60
C SER A 215 6.03 1.81 42.61
N SER A 216 5.12 2.39 41.82
CA SER A 216 4.39 1.64 40.80
C SER A 216 5.31 1.18 39.66
N HIS A 217 6.26 2.01 39.23
CA HIS A 217 7.27 1.64 38.24
C HIS A 217 8.17 0.49 38.71
N GLU A 218 8.65 0.52 39.96
CA GLU A 218 9.45 -0.58 40.52
C GLU A 218 8.66 -1.89 40.57
N LYS A 219 7.38 -1.83 40.94
CA LYS A 219 6.50 -3.00 40.97
C LYS A 219 6.26 -3.58 39.57
N ILE A 220 5.98 -2.73 38.59
CA ILE A 220 5.79 -3.15 37.19
C ILE A 220 7.08 -3.75 36.62
N ALA A 221 8.24 -3.18 36.94
CA ALA A 221 9.53 -3.71 36.50
C ALA A 221 9.80 -5.13 37.08
N ALA A 222 9.46 -5.35 38.35
CA ALA A 222 9.55 -6.68 38.98
C ALA A 222 8.59 -7.69 38.35
N ASP A 223 7.35 -7.28 38.06
CA ASP A 223 6.37 -8.13 37.39
C ASP A 223 6.79 -8.48 35.95
N LEU A 224 7.39 -7.53 35.22
CA LEU A 224 7.94 -7.75 33.88
C LEU A 224 9.08 -8.77 33.90
N ALA A 225 10.03 -8.64 34.84
CA ALA A 225 11.12 -9.60 34.99
C ALA A 225 10.61 -11.03 35.27
N LYS A 226 9.58 -11.14 36.13
CA LYS A 226 8.95 -12.42 36.46
C LYS A 226 8.19 -13.02 35.27
N LEU A 227 7.49 -12.19 34.50
CA LEU A 227 6.75 -12.63 33.31
C LEU A 227 7.70 -13.07 32.19
N ASN A 228 8.79 -12.35 31.99
CA ASN A 228 9.83 -12.71 31.02
C ASN A 228 10.49 -14.05 31.35
N SER A 229 10.77 -14.31 32.63
CA SER A 229 11.27 -15.63 33.07
C SER A 229 10.28 -16.75 32.77
N ARG A 230 8.99 -16.57 33.08
CA ARG A 230 7.96 -17.58 32.80
C ARG A 230 7.77 -17.83 31.31
N LEU A 231 7.85 -16.76 30.51
CA LEU A 231 7.70 -16.84 29.07
C LEU A 231 8.86 -17.60 28.44
N ARG A 232 10.10 -17.41 28.93
CA ARG A 232 11.26 -18.22 28.52
C ARG A 232 11.09 -19.70 28.88
N ASP A 233 10.56 -20.01 30.06
CA ASP A 233 10.33 -21.39 30.49
C ASP A 233 9.25 -22.09 29.64
N GLU A 234 8.16 -21.39 29.32
CA GLU A 234 7.10 -21.92 28.43
C GLU A 234 7.57 -22.05 26.98
N ILE A 235 8.36 -21.11 26.46
CA ILE A 235 9.02 -21.25 25.16
C ILE A 235 9.94 -22.49 25.15
N GLY A 236 10.71 -22.72 26.21
CA GLY A 236 11.56 -23.90 26.33
C GLY A 236 10.77 -25.20 26.32
N ARG A 237 9.65 -25.26 27.05
CA ARG A 237 8.76 -26.45 27.07
C ARG A 237 8.06 -26.68 25.73
N THR A 238 7.50 -25.63 25.13
CA THR A 238 6.82 -25.73 23.83
C THR A 238 7.79 -26.11 22.72
N GLN A 239 9.00 -25.55 22.69
CA GLN A 239 10.04 -25.94 21.73
C GLN A 239 10.46 -27.41 21.88
N ALA A 240 10.55 -27.92 23.11
CA ALA A 240 10.83 -29.34 23.36
C ALA A 240 9.66 -30.24 22.92
N SER A 241 8.42 -29.83 23.15
CA SER A 241 7.22 -30.55 22.69
C SER A 241 7.16 -30.61 21.17
N VAL A 242 7.34 -29.49 20.49
CA VAL A 242 7.31 -29.41 19.02
C VAL A 242 8.43 -30.25 18.40
N ARG A 243 9.62 -30.30 19.01
CA ARG A 243 10.70 -31.20 18.56
C ARG A 243 10.33 -32.67 18.72
N LEU A 244 9.63 -33.06 19.78
CA LEU A 244 9.16 -34.43 19.96
C LEU A 244 8.11 -34.77 18.90
N ASP A 245 7.12 -33.90 18.69
CA ASP A 245 6.06 -34.10 17.71
C ASP A 245 6.61 -34.18 16.28
N LEU A 246 7.59 -33.34 15.93
CA LEU A 246 8.29 -33.43 14.64
C LEU A 246 9.04 -34.74 14.47
N ASN A 247 9.67 -35.24 15.52
CA ASN A 247 10.38 -36.51 15.45
C ASN A 247 9.42 -37.70 15.33
N LEU A 248 8.27 -37.64 16.00
CA LEU A 248 7.22 -38.66 15.90
C LEU A 248 6.55 -38.64 14.52
N GLU A 249 6.24 -37.46 13.99
CA GLU A 249 5.63 -37.34 12.66
C GLU A 249 6.62 -37.70 11.55
N LYS A 250 7.90 -37.35 11.71
CA LYS A 250 8.97 -37.83 10.81
C LYS A 250 9.10 -39.37 10.84
N GLY A 251 8.88 -39.99 11.99
CA GLY A 251 8.78 -41.44 12.12
C GLY A 251 7.57 -41.99 11.35
N ARG A 252 6.39 -41.38 11.54
CA ARG A 252 5.13 -41.77 10.90
C ARG A 252 5.18 -41.61 9.37
N ILE A 253 5.72 -40.51 8.87
CA ILE A 253 5.93 -40.25 7.43
C ILE A 253 6.89 -41.28 6.83
N ARG A 254 7.95 -41.66 7.53
CA ARG A 254 8.88 -42.69 7.05
C ARG A 254 8.21 -44.06 6.96
N GLU A 255 7.35 -44.40 7.91
CA GLU A 255 6.61 -45.66 7.91
C GLU A 255 5.51 -45.68 6.83
N GLU A 256 4.82 -44.56 6.61
CA GLU A 256 3.85 -44.41 5.53
C GLU A 256 4.54 -44.43 4.15
N ALA A 257 5.70 -43.80 3.99
CA ALA A 257 6.50 -43.84 2.77
C ALA A 257 6.96 -45.27 2.45
N ASN A 258 7.45 -46.02 3.44
CA ASN A 258 7.81 -47.43 3.26
C ASN A 258 6.58 -48.29 2.89
N SER A 259 5.41 -47.99 3.47
CA SER A 259 4.16 -48.68 3.10
C SER A 259 3.74 -48.38 1.65
N GLN A 260 3.93 -47.15 1.18
CA GLN A 260 3.67 -46.78 -0.21
C GLN A 260 4.66 -47.46 -1.16
N GLU A 261 5.95 -47.55 -0.79
CA GLU A 261 6.96 -48.24 -1.58
C GLU A 261 6.63 -49.74 -1.76
N MET A 262 6.11 -50.41 -0.72
CA MET A 262 5.64 -51.79 -0.84
C MET A 262 4.45 -51.93 -1.78
N ARG A 263 3.46 -51.02 -1.73
CA ARG A 263 2.32 -51.02 -2.65
C ARG A 263 2.77 -50.79 -4.10
N ILE A 264 3.75 -49.91 -4.32
CA ILE A 264 4.31 -49.68 -5.65
C ILE A 264 4.97 -50.96 -6.18
N LYS A 265 5.80 -51.64 -5.38
CA LYS A 265 6.41 -52.92 -5.77
C LYS A 265 5.37 -54.00 -6.06
N GLU A 266 4.30 -54.08 -5.27
CA GLU A 266 3.19 -54.99 -5.53
C GLU A 266 2.52 -54.69 -6.88
N THR A 267 2.23 -53.42 -7.17
CA THR A 267 1.65 -53.03 -8.48
C THR A 267 2.61 -53.27 -9.64
N GLU A 268 3.92 -53.07 -9.45
CA GLU A 268 4.95 -53.34 -10.46
C GLU A 268 4.97 -54.82 -10.83
N THR A 269 4.98 -55.71 -9.83
CA THR A 269 4.92 -57.16 -10.08
C THR A 269 3.61 -57.59 -10.77
N ARG A 270 2.48 -56.93 -10.45
CA ARG A 270 1.20 -57.19 -11.11
C ARG A 270 1.21 -56.74 -12.57
N ILE A 271 1.83 -55.60 -12.88
CA ILE A 271 2.02 -55.13 -14.25
C ILE A 271 2.91 -56.11 -15.02
N GLU A 272 4.02 -56.58 -14.44
CA GLU A 272 4.88 -57.58 -15.09
C GLU A 272 4.14 -58.88 -15.40
N GLN A 273 3.27 -59.35 -14.50
CA GLN A 273 2.42 -60.52 -14.73
C GLN A 273 1.40 -60.31 -15.86
N GLU A 274 0.72 -59.16 -15.89
CA GLU A 274 -0.21 -58.81 -16.97
C GLU A 274 0.53 -58.69 -18.32
N VAL A 275 1.74 -58.12 -18.33
CA VAL A 275 2.59 -58.03 -19.53
C VAL A 275 3.04 -59.41 -20.01
N ALA A 276 3.40 -60.31 -19.11
CA ALA A 276 3.71 -61.70 -19.46
C ALA A 276 2.50 -62.44 -20.05
N GLY A 277 1.31 -62.26 -19.44
CA GLY A 277 0.07 -62.83 -19.96
C GLY A 277 -0.34 -62.26 -21.32
N LEU A 278 -0.14 -60.96 -21.55
CA LEU A 278 -0.35 -60.33 -22.86
C LEU A 278 0.63 -60.88 -23.90
N ARG A 279 1.89 -61.12 -23.53
CA ARG A 279 2.89 -61.71 -24.42
C ARG A 279 2.52 -63.13 -24.85
N GLU A 280 2.03 -63.96 -23.92
CA GLU A 280 1.56 -65.32 -24.23
C GLU A 280 0.37 -65.28 -25.21
N ARG A 281 -0.59 -64.38 -24.99
CA ARG A 281 -1.72 -64.19 -25.92
C ARG A 281 -1.25 -63.75 -27.30
N VAL A 282 -0.25 -62.87 -27.38
CA VAL A 282 0.34 -62.44 -28.65
C VAL A 282 1.07 -63.59 -29.36
N GLU A 283 1.79 -64.44 -28.63
CA GLU A 283 2.45 -65.62 -29.21
C GLU A 283 1.42 -66.66 -29.70
N ALA A 284 0.31 -66.86 -28.98
CA ALA A 284 -0.80 -67.70 -29.43
C ALA A 284 -1.48 -67.16 -30.70
N VAL A 285 -1.72 -65.84 -30.79
CA VAL A 285 -2.25 -65.20 -32.00
C VAL A 285 -1.26 -65.32 -33.17
N LYS A 286 0.04 -65.20 -32.93
CA LYS A 286 1.08 -65.44 -33.95
C LYS A 286 1.05 -66.86 -34.48
N PHE A 287 0.86 -67.86 -33.62
CA PHE A 287 0.78 -69.25 -34.05
C PHE A 287 -0.49 -69.54 -34.87
N SER A 288 -1.64 -69.03 -34.42
CA SER A 288 -2.91 -69.15 -35.15
C SER A 288 -2.83 -68.51 -36.54
N THR A 289 -2.29 -67.28 -36.62
CA THR A 289 -2.14 -66.57 -37.90
C THR A 289 -1.16 -67.29 -38.86
N LEU A 290 -0.10 -67.92 -38.36
CA LEU A 290 0.78 -68.78 -39.16
C LEU A 290 0.08 -70.04 -39.67
N GLN A 291 -0.80 -70.66 -38.88
CA GLN A 291 -1.57 -71.83 -39.34
C GLN A 291 -2.55 -71.46 -40.46
N TRP A 292 -3.26 -70.34 -40.34
CA TRP A 292 -4.14 -69.82 -41.39
C TRP A 292 -3.37 -69.48 -42.67
N LEU A 293 -2.18 -68.87 -42.54
CA LEU A 293 -1.30 -68.58 -43.67
C LEU A 293 -0.91 -69.86 -44.43
N MET A 294 -0.52 -70.91 -43.70
CA MET A 294 -0.12 -72.18 -44.31
C MET A 294 -1.30 -72.87 -45.01
N GLY A 295 -2.50 -72.81 -44.44
CA GLY A 295 -3.74 -73.31 -45.05
C GLY A 295 -4.12 -72.59 -46.35
N VAL A 296 -3.98 -71.25 -46.39
CA VAL A 296 -4.25 -70.47 -47.60
C VAL A 296 -3.20 -70.74 -48.69
N CYS A 297 -1.92 -70.86 -48.33
CA CYS A 297 -0.85 -71.21 -49.26
C CYS A 297 -1.02 -72.61 -49.86
N THR A 298 -1.44 -73.59 -49.07
CA THR A 298 -1.68 -74.96 -49.57
C THR A 298 -2.93 -75.04 -50.43
N GLY A 299 -4.01 -74.34 -50.07
CA GLY A 299 -5.23 -74.26 -50.87
C GLY A 299 -4.98 -73.60 -52.24
N THR A 300 -4.20 -72.51 -52.26
CA THR A 300 -3.84 -71.84 -53.52
C THR A 300 -2.91 -72.69 -54.39
N ALA A 301 -1.95 -73.40 -53.81
CA ALA A 301 -1.11 -74.34 -54.56
C ALA A 301 -1.91 -75.50 -55.18
N ALA A 302 -2.92 -76.02 -54.47
CA ALA A 302 -3.80 -77.07 -54.97
C ALA A 302 -4.67 -76.58 -56.15
N LEU A 303 -5.18 -75.35 -56.09
CA LEU A 303 -5.93 -74.74 -57.18
C LEU A 303 -5.05 -74.48 -58.42
N ILE A 304 -3.80 -74.06 -58.23
CA ILE A 304 -2.83 -73.87 -59.32
C ILE A 304 -2.50 -75.22 -59.98
N LEU A 305 -2.28 -76.28 -59.21
CA LEU A 305 -2.07 -77.64 -59.75
C LEU A 305 -3.31 -78.19 -60.46
N GLY A 306 -4.51 -77.87 -59.96
CA GLY A 306 -5.79 -78.21 -60.60
C GLY A 306 -5.96 -77.52 -61.96
N ALA A 307 -5.63 -76.23 -62.04
CA ALA A 307 -5.66 -75.47 -63.28
C ALA A 307 -4.58 -75.94 -64.28
N TRP A 308 -3.38 -76.28 -63.79
CA TRP A 308 -2.30 -76.84 -64.61
C TRP A 308 -2.67 -78.20 -65.22
N ARG A 309 -3.39 -79.04 -64.47
CA ARG A 309 -3.83 -80.36 -64.94
C ARG A 309 -4.90 -80.27 -66.03
N LEU A 310 -5.80 -79.28 -65.96
CA LEU A 310 -6.82 -79.03 -66.99
C LEU A 310 -6.26 -78.44 -68.30
N LEU A 311 -5.01 -77.95 -68.29
CA LEU A 311 -4.34 -77.36 -69.44
C LEU A 311 -3.46 -78.34 -70.25
N ILE A 312 -3.28 -79.59 -69.81
CA ILE A 312 -2.45 -80.59 -70.48
C ILE A 312 -3.27 -81.66 -71.24
N ASP A 313 -4.55 -81.83 -70.93
CA ASP A 313 -5.42 -82.79 -71.63
C ASP A 313 -6.34 -82.08 -72.65
N THR A 314 -5.78 -81.68 -73.80
CA THR A 314 -6.59 -81.46 -75.03
C THR A 314 -5.83 -82.01 -76.25
N PRO A 315 -6.39 -82.99 -77.00
CA PRO A 315 -5.78 -83.49 -78.22
C PRO A 315 -6.07 -82.60 -79.44
N HIS A 316 -5.12 -82.62 -80.38
CA HIS A 316 -5.02 -81.87 -81.63
C HIS A 316 -6.30 -81.70 -82.48
N THR A 317 -6.48 -80.49 -83.06
CA THR A 317 -6.60 -80.26 -84.52
C THR A 317 -6.65 -78.75 -84.85
N THR A 318 -5.85 -78.34 -85.85
CA THR A 318 -5.74 -77.01 -86.50
C THR A 318 -6.56 -76.97 -87.80
N PRO A 319 -6.58 -75.91 -88.67
CA PRO A 319 -6.24 -74.46 -88.55
C PRO A 319 -7.38 -73.55 -89.09
N THR A 320 -7.39 -72.22 -88.96
CA THR A 320 -6.85 -71.27 -89.98
C THR A 320 -7.19 -69.81 -89.62
N SER A 321 -6.25 -68.91 -89.94
CA SER A 321 -6.43 -67.53 -90.42
C SER A 321 -7.16 -66.47 -89.56
N GLY A 322 -6.41 -65.44 -89.14
CA GLY A 322 -6.96 -64.09 -88.95
C GLY A 322 -6.30 -63.30 -87.80
N LYS A 323 -5.44 -62.33 -88.13
CA LYS A 323 -4.93 -61.30 -87.21
C LYS A 323 -6.08 -60.35 -86.80
N ILE A 324 -6.05 -59.81 -85.56
CA ILE A 324 -6.30 -58.40 -85.18
C ILE A 324 -6.00 -58.20 -83.66
N ALA A 325 -5.46 -57.02 -83.34
CA ALA A 325 -4.96 -56.48 -82.08
C ALA A 325 -5.95 -56.49 -80.89
N THR A 326 -5.59 -56.49 -79.59
CA THR A 326 -4.73 -55.57 -78.81
C THR A 326 -4.45 -56.19 -77.41
N PRO A 327 -3.35 -55.84 -76.70
CA PRO A 327 -3.07 -56.34 -75.36
C PRO A 327 -3.48 -55.31 -74.29
N GLY A 328 -4.38 -55.71 -73.39
CA GLY A 328 -4.68 -54.95 -72.19
C GLY A 328 -5.23 -55.90 -71.13
N TRP A 329 -4.62 -55.84 -69.94
CA TRP A 329 -5.18 -56.30 -68.65
C TRP A 329 -4.82 -57.68 -68.07
N ILE A 330 -3.63 -58.25 -68.32
CA ILE A 330 -3.11 -59.32 -67.43
C ILE A 330 -1.60 -59.18 -67.21
N LEU A 331 -1.19 -58.19 -66.41
CA LEU A 331 0.17 -58.12 -65.85
C LEU A 331 0.22 -57.22 -64.60
N LEU A 332 -0.76 -57.36 -63.71
CA LEU A 332 -0.87 -56.54 -62.49
C LEU A 332 -1.23 -57.33 -61.23
N LEU A 333 -0.77 -58.59 -61.12
CA LEU A 333 -0.95 -59.41 -59.90
C LEU A 333 0.23 -60.36 -59.64
N LEU A 334 1.48 -59.92 -59.86
CA LEU A 334 2.68 -60.71 -59.49
C LEU A 334 3.84 -59.86 -58.92
N ALA A 335 3.55 -58.77 -58.21
CA ALA A 335 4.60 -57.96 -57.57
C ALA A 335 4.17 -57.31 -56.24
N SER A 336 3.75 -58.11 -55.26
CA SER A 336 3.66 -57.65 -53.86
C SER A 336 3.88 -58.82 -52.90
N GLY A 337 5.14 -59.10 -52.61
CA GLY A 337 5.46 -60.23 -51.75
C GLY A 337 6.89 -60.33 -51.25
N VAL A 338 7.64 -59.22 -51.13
CA VAL A 338 8.95 -59.23 -50.43
C VAL A 338 9.23 -57.85 -49.80
N SER A 339 8.70 -57.55 -48.61
CA SER A 339 9.16 -56.41 -47.79
C SER A 339 8.72 -56.56 -46.32
N ALA A 340 9.41 -57.38 -45.54
CA ALA A 340 9.24 -57.41 -44.08
C ALA A 340 10.49 -57.83 -43.28
N THR A 341 11.69 -57.83 -43.89
CA THR A 341 12.92 -58.25 -43.20
C THR A 341 14.09 -57.26 -43.30
N TRP A 342 13.87 -56.04 -43.80
CA TRP A 342 14.91 -55.00 -43.90
C TRP A 342 14.78 -53.84 -42.90
N THR A 343 13.65 -53.69 -42.21
CA THR A 343 13.40 -52.58 -41.26
C THR A 343 13.94 -52.82 -39.85
N TRP A 344 14.32 -54.04 -39.47
CA TRP A 344 14.83 -54.33 -38.12
C TRP A 344 16.37 -54.16 -37.99
N VAL A 345 17.10 -54.15 -39.11
CA VAL A 345 18.56 -53.96 -39.12
C VAL A 345 18.96 -52.48 -39.17
N TYR A 346 18.10 -51.58 -39.68
CA TYR A 346 18.41 -50.15 -39.80
C TYR A 346 18.19 -49.38 -38.47
N VAL A 347 17.16 -49.73 -37.71
CA VAL A 347 16.85 -49.07 -36.41
C VAL A 347 17.91 -49.38 -35.34
N LYS A 348 18.49 -50.59 -35.36
CA LYS A 348 19.55 -50.99 -34.43
C LYS A 348 20.91 -50.33 -34.74
N SER A 349 21.10 -49.84 -35.97
CA SER A 349 22.32 -49.14 -36.40
C SER A 349 22.24 -47.62 -36.16
N CYS A 350 21.05 -47.00 -36.21
CA CYS A 350 20.90 -45.57 -35.91
C CYS A 350 21.04 -45.25 -34.41
N LEU A 351 20.54 -46.10 -33.51
CA LEU A 351 20.66 -45.89 -32.05
C LEU A 351 22.10 -46.05 -31.51
N ARG A 352 23.04 -46.53 -32.34
CA ARG A 352 24.45 -46.68 -31.96
C ARG A 352 25.35 -45.54 -32.47
N ARG A 353 24.79 -44.56 -33.19
CA ARG A 353 25.55 -43.47 -33.85
C ARG A 353 25.31 -42.06 -33.28
N SER A 354 24.30 -41.88 -32.42
CA SER A 354 24.04 -40.62 -31.71
C SER A 354 24.74 -40.62 -30.35
N GLY A 355 26.00 -40.19 -30.32
CA GLY A 355 26.82 -40.11 -29.11
C GLY A 355 26.27 -39.13 -28.07
N PHE A 356 25.41 -39.61 -27.17
CA PHE A 356 25.00 -38.89 -25.97
C PHE A 356 25.87 -39.36 -24.79
N ARG A 357 26.77 -38.49 -24.31
CA ARG A 357 27.51 -38.63 -23.06
C ARG A 357 27.05 -37.52 -22.13
N LEU A 358 26.57 -37.88 -20.94
CA LEU A 358 26.65 -37.07 -19.73
C LEU A 358 27.19 -38.00 -18.64
N GLY A 359 28.35 -37.66 -18.09
CA GLY A 359 28.97 -38.38 -16.99
C GLY A 359 28.70 -37.68 -15.67
N PHE A 360 28.64 -38.44 -14.58
CA PHE A 360 29.65 -38.42 -13.51
C PHE A 360 29.43 -39.54 -12.48
N ASN A 361 30.55 -40.17 -12.10
CA ASN A 361 30.96 -40.86 -10.87
C ASN A 361 30.21 -42.08 -10.26
N HIS A 362 30.84 -43.25 -10.46
CA HIS A 362 31.43 -44.18 -9.47
C HIS A 362 30.86 -44.22 -8.03
N GLU A 363 30.32 -45.38 -7.62
CA GLU A 363 30.95 -46.32 -6.66
C GLU A 363 30.09 -47.59 -6.42
N SER A 364 30.77 -48.71 -6.13
CA SER A 364 30.23 -49.97 -5.56
C SER A 364 29.36 -50.84 -6.48
N TYR A 365 29.65 -52.12 -6.80
CA TYR A 365 30.20 -53.21 -6.00
C TYR A 365 30.94 -54.23 -6.92
N ARG A 366 32.01 -54.81 -6.39
CA ARG A 366 32.74 -55.98 -6.94
C ARG A 366 32.06 -57.30 -6.52
N ASP A 367 32.54 -58.37 -7.16
CA ASP A 367 32.54 -59.79 -6.75
C ASP A 367 31.28 -60.61 -7.14
N ILE A 368 31.26 -61.87 -7.63
CA ILE A 368 32.16 -63.03 -7.87
C ILE A 368 31.21 -64.16 -8.46
N PRO A 369 31.57 -65.30 -9.12
CA PRO A 369 32.64 -65.65 -10.07
C PRO A 369 32.17 -66.52 -11.29
N LEU A 370 33.17 -66.91 -12.09
CA LEU A 370 33.20 -67.76 -13.29
C LEU A 370 32.73 -69.23 -13.14
N ALA A 371 32.18 -69.79 -14.23
CA ALA A 371 32.37 -71.19 -14.62
C ALA A 371 32.39 -71.42 -16.16
N ARG A 372 33.63 -71.65 -16.64
CA ARG A 372 34.17 -72.36 -17.83
C ARG A 372 33.19 -73.29 -18.59
N LEU A 373 32.87 -73.03 -19.87
CA LEU A 373 33.50 -73.45 -21.16
C LEU A 373 33.32 -74.92 -21.58
N GLU A 374 32.69 -75.14 -22.75
CA GLU A 374 33.16 -76.12 -23.74
C GLU A 374 32.83 -75.70 -25.19
N LYS A 375 33.73 -76.09 -26.11
CA LYS A 375 33.93 -75.57 -27.48
C LYS A 375 33.26 -76.44 -28.55
N GLY A 376 32.88 -75.85 -29.69
CA GLY A 376 32.68 -76.63 -30.94
C GLY A 376 32.25 -75.88 -32.22
N LYS A 377 33.25 -75.56 -33.07
CA LYS A 377 33.26 -75.51 -34.56
C LYS A 377 32.64 -74.32 -35.35
N ILE A 378 33.49 -73.75 -36.21
CA ILE A 378 33.36 -72.69 -37.27
C ILE A 378 33.76 -73.42 -38.60
N PRO A 379 33.35 -73.10 -39.87
CA PRO A 379 33.44 -71.78 -40.51
C PRO A 379 32.48 -71.34 -41.64
N TRP A 380 32.48 -70.00 -41.80
CA TRP A 380 31.99 -69.17 -42.89
C TRP A 380 32.78 -69.32 -44.20
N VAL A 381 32.11 -69.59 -45.33
CA VAL A 381 32.39 -69.05 -46.70
C VAL A 381 31.16 -69.41 -47.56
N TRP A 382 30.37 -68.45 -48.07
CA TRP A 382 29.66 -68.54 -49.38
C TRP A 382 28.74 -67.36 -49.77
N TYR A 383 28.54 -66.32 -48.94
CA TYR A 383 27.49 -65.32 -49.21
C TYR A 383 27.98 -63.95 -49.69
N TYR A 384 28.83 -63.91 -50.72
CA TYR A 384 29.34 -62.63 -51.26
C TYR A 384 29.23 -62.48 -52.79
N LYS A 385 28.51 -63.38 -53.50
CA LYS A 385 28.57 -63.40 -54.99
C LYS A 385 27.29 -63.05 -55.76
N GLU A 386 26.13 -62.90 -55.12
CA GLU A 386 24.86 -62.74 -55.86
C GLU A 386 24.12 -61.40 -55.71
N VAL A 387 24.65 -60.42 -54.96
CA VAL A 387 23.94 -59.14 -54.71
C VAL A 387 24.26 -58.05 -55.76
N LYS A 388 24.95 -58.38 -56.85
CA LYS A 388 25.39 -57.40 -57.86
C LYS A 388 24.62 -57.45 -59.18
N ARG A 389 23.29 -57.60 -59.14
CA ARG A 389 22.45 -57.45 -60.35
C ARG A 389 20.96 -57.22 -60.05
N ALA A 390 20.58 -56.00 -59.67
CA ALA A 390 19.24 -55.45 -59.93
C ALA A 390 19.24 -53.95 -59.61
N GLN A 391 19.28 -53.11 -60.63
CA GLN A 391 19.14 -51.66 -60.51
C GLN A 391 18.08 -51.23 -61.52
N ASN A 392 16.89 -50.85 -61.03
CA ASN A 392 15.97 -49.98 -61.74
C ASN A 392 15.52 -48.88 -60.78
N ARG A 393 16.02 -47.67 -61.04
CA ARG A 393 15.58 -46.40 -60.48
C ARG A 393 14.36 -45.98 -61.29
N GLU A 394 13.19 -45.81 -60.66
CA GLU A 394 12.16 -44.77 -60.95
C GLU A 394 11.04 -44.83 -59.88
N GLU A 395 10.76 -45.99 -59.29
CA GLU A 395 9.75 -46.18 -58.22
C GLU A 395 10.15 -45.62 -56.83
N ALA A 396 11.45 -45.39 -56.60
CA ALA A 396 11.97 -44.95 -55.31
C ALA A 396 11.64 -43.48 -54.97
N SER A 397 11.38 -42.64 -55.98
CA SER A 397 11.17 -41.20 -55.77
C SER A 397 9.79 -40.88 -55.18
N LEU A 398 8.74 -41.61 -55.58
CA LEU A 398 7.37 -41.36 -55.10
C LEU A 398 7.16 -41.82 -53.65
N VAL A 399 7.80 -42.91 -53.24
CA VAL A 399 7.72 -43.44 -51.87
C VAL A 399 8.44 -42.54 -50.87
N VAL A 400 9.57 -41.94 -51.29
CA VAL A 400 10.31 -40.96 -50.48
C VAL A 400 9.51 -39.66 -50.31
N ILE A 401 8.83 -39.20 -51.35
CA ILE A 401 7.96 -38.01 -51.27
C ILE A 401 6.78 -38.25 -50.32
N MET A 402 6.12 -39.40 -50.42
CA MET A 402 4.99 -39.75 -49.54
C MET A 402 5.39 -39.90 -48.06
N LEU A 403 6.58 -40.46 -47.78
CA LEU A 403 7.11 -40.57 -46.42
C LEU A 403 7.56 -39.22 -45.85
N LEU A 404 8.09 -38.33 -46.69
CA LEU A 404 8.42 -36.96 -46.28
C LEU A 404 7.17 -36.15 -45.96
N ILE A 405 6.08 -36.30 -46.72
CA ILE A 405 4.80 -35.62 -46.47
C ILE A 405 4.12 -36.17 -45.21
N PHE A 406 4.06 -37.50 -45.03
CA PHE A 406 3.47 -38.08 -43.81
C PHE A 406 4.29 -37.78 -42.55
N GLY A 407 5.63 -37.78 -42.67
CA GLY A 407 6.53 -37.40 -41.57
C GLY A 407 6.41 -35.92 -41.19
N SER A 408 6.24 -35.03 -42.17
CA SER A 408 6.05 -33.61 -41.92
C SER A 408 4.64 -33.27 -41.39
N VAL A 409 3.60 -34.02 -41.77
CA VAL A 409 2.25 -33.88 -41.18
C VAL A 409 2.22 -34.36 -39.73
N ILE A 410 2.89 -35.47 -39.40
CA ILE A 410 2.99 -35.96 -38.02
C ILE A 410 3.84 -35.02 -37.16
N TRP A 411 4.91 -34.44 -37.72
CA TRP A 411 5.73 -33.45 -37.03
C TRP A 411 5.00 -32.10 -36.84
N LEU A 412 4.22 -31.64 -37.82
CA LEU A 412 3.31 -30.50 -37.67
C LEU A 412 2.20 -30.76 -36.64
N CYS A 413 1.60 -31.95 -36.64
CA CYS A 413 0.58 -32.34 -35.65
C CYS A 413 1.16 -32.45 -34.23
N PHE A 414 2.43 -32.85 -34.07
CA PHE A 414 3.12 -32.82 -32.78
C PHE A 414 3.44 -31.40 -32.30
N HIS A 415 3.72 -30.46 -33.22
CA HIS A 415 3.86 -29.04 -32.90
C HIS A 415 2.52 -28.32 -32.68
N LEU A 416 1.41 -28.83 -33.22
CA LEU A 416 0.05 -28.29 -33.02
C LEU A 416 -0.65 -28.80 -31.74
N ILE A 417 -0.09 -29.80 -31.03
CA ILE A 417 -0.65 -30.38 -29.79
C ILE A 417 0.40 -30.43 -28.68
N SER A 418 1.22 -29.39 -28.59
CA SER A 418 1.93 -29.07 -27.34
C SER A 418 1.26 -27.81 -26.80
N PRO A 419 0.49 -27.86 -25.69
CA PRO A 419 0.19 -26.61 -24.99
C PRO A 419 1.53 -26.01 -24.60
N SER A 420 1.88 -24.87 -25.17
CA SER A 420 2.96 -24.06 -24.65
C SER A 420 2.53 -23.65 -23.23
N PHE A 421 3.09 -24.31 -22.21
CA PHE A 421 3.03 -23.85 -20.82
C PHE A 421 3.85 -22.56 -20.69
N ALA A 422 3.40 -21.49 -21.36
CA ALA A 422 3.98 -20.17 -21.28
C ALA A 422 3.47 -19.50 -19.99
N ALA A 423 4.35 -18.81 -19.27
CA ALA A 423 3.95 -17.99 -18.15
C ALA A 423 2.95 -16.92 -18.63
N LEU A 424 1.93 -16.64 -17.82
CA LEU A 424 0.98 -15.57 -18.11
C LEU A 424 1.68 -14.23 -17.99
N ASP A 425 1.64 -13.44 -19.06
CA ASP A 425 2.12 -12.06 -19.05
C ASP A 425 1.09 -11.17 -18.35
N VAL A 426 1.47 -10.63 -17.20
CA VAL A 426 0.63 -9.78 -16.35
C VAL A 426 1.13 -8.34 -16.47
N PHE A 427 0.24 -7.36 -16.55
CA PHE A 427 0.62 -5.97 -16.78
C PHE A 427 -0.35 -4.98 -16.14
N GLN A 428 0.16 -3.78 -15.88
CA GLN A 428 -0.64 -2.58 -15.61
C GLN A 428 -0.85 -1.84 -16.93
N VAL A 429 -2.02 -1.22 -17.12
CA VAL A 429 -2.23 -0.31 -18.25
C VAL A 429 -1.67 1.06 -17.87
N TYR A 430 -0.64 1.51 -18.58
CA TYR A 430 -0.01 2.81 -18.38
C TYR A 430 0.65 3.29 -19.67
N GLN A 431 0.93 4.59 -19.76
CA GLN A 431 1.70 5.16 -20.87
C GLN A 431 3.15 4.63 -20.85
N PRO A 432 3.61 3.96 -21.92
CA PRO A 432 4.98 3.48 -21.98
C PRO A 432 5.99 4.61 -21.86
N VAL A 433 6.96 4.45 -20.95
CA VAL A 433 8.11 5.35 -20.86
C VAL A 433 8.96 5.14 -22.11
N SER A 434 9.17 6.19 -22.91
CA SER A 434 9.95 6.10 -24.15
C SER A 434 11.36 5.61 -23.84
N VAL A 435 11.78 4.46 -24.37
CA VAL A 435 13.19 4.03 -24.30
C VAL A 435 13.92 4.72 -25.46
N PRO A 436 15.08 5.36 -25.24
CA PRO A 436 15.70 6.11 -26.32
C PRO A 436 16.12 5.14 -27.42
N GLY A 437 15.90 5.56 -28.68
CA GLY A 437 16.57 4.94 -29.80
C GLY A 437 18.08 5.01 -29.60
N SER A 438 18.81 4.07 -30.18
CA SER A 438 20.26 3.92 -30.09
C SER A 438 21.05 5.09 -30.72
N GLU A 439 20.82 6.32 -30.27
CA GLU A 439 21.74 7.42 -30.51
C GLU A 439 22.89 7.28 -29.51
N PRO A 440 24.14 7.44 -29.94
CA PRO A 440 25.31 7.31 -29.08
C PRO A 440 25.41 8.54 -28.16
N SER A 441 24.55 8.59 -27.14
CA SER A 441 24.78 9.43 -25.97
C SER A 441 26.01 8.90 -25.23
N SER A 442 26.78 9.77 -24.58
CA SER A 442 28.01 9.39 -23.86
C SER A 442 27.76 8.50 -22.64
N CYS A 443 26.51 8.32 -22.24
CA CYS A 443 26.09 7.50 -21.11
C CYS A 443 24.91 6.66 -21.58
N ASN A 444 25.16 5.51 -22.19
CA ASN A 444 24.13 4.54 -22.56
C ASN A 444 24.56 3.19 -21.98
N GLY A 445 24.16 2.92 -20.73
CA GLY A 445 24.57 1.72 -20.02
C GLY A 445 23.48 1.20 -19.11
N ASP A 446 23.23 -0.10 -19.19
CA ASP A 446 22.39 -0.83 -18.24
C ASP A 446 23.26 -1.29 -17.06
N ILE A 447 22.81 -1.00 -15.85
CA ILE A 447 23.40 -1.50 -14.60
C ILE A 447 22.40 -2.44 -13.94
N LEU A 448 22.85 -3.67 -13.63
CA LEU A 448 22.08 -4.60 -12.81
C LEU A 448 22.11 -4.12 -11.35
N LEU A 449 20.95 -3.76 -10.81
CA LEU A 449 20.80 -3.32 -9.42
C LEU A 449 20.57 -4.50 -8.47
N LEU A 450 19.73 -5.45 -8.89
CA LEU A 450 19.51 -6.70 -8.16
C LEU A 450 19.05 -7.83 -9.08
N ASP A 451 19.47 -9.04 -8.76
CA ASP A 451 18.93 -10.30 -9.27
C ASP A 451 18.80 -11.24 -8.08
N HIS A 452 17.57 -11.44 -7.61
CA HIS A 452 17.33 -12.06 -6.30
C HIS A 452 16.02 -12.86 -6.26
N VAL A 453 16.04 -13.96 -5.49
CA VAL A 453 14.87 -14.83 -5.27
C VAL A 453 14.31 -14.59 -3.86
N PHE A 454 13.11 -14.04 -3.80
CA PHE A 454 12.37 -13.79 -2.57
C PHE A 454 11.45 -14.97 -2.24
N GLY A 455 11.96 -15.91 -1.44
CA GLY A 455 11.22 -17.09 -0.94
C GLY A 455 10.89 -17.02 0.55
N TYR A 456 11.92 -16.95 1.39
CA TYR A 456 11.83 -16.80 2.85
C TYR A 456 12.45 -15.46 3.28
N SER A 457 11.97 -14.37 2.68
CA SER A 457 12.54 -13.03 2.78
C SER A 457 11.85 -12.12 3.80
N TYR A 458 10.88 -12.64 4.55
CA TYR A 458 10.18 -11.84 5.57
C TYR A 458 11.15 -11.30 6.63
N GLY A 459 11.21 -9.98 6.80
CA GLY A 459 12.17 -9.30 7.69
C GLY A 459 13.63 -9.38 7.22
N HIS A 460 13.86 -9.85 6.00
CA HIS A 460 15.18 -10.07 5.40
C HIS A 460 15.19 -9.48 3.97
N PRO A 461 15.26 -8.14 3.85
CA PRO A 461 15.29 -7.48 2.55
C PRO A 461 16.58 -7.81 1.80
N TYR A 462 16.57 -7.64 0.48
CA TYR A 462 17.80 -7.62 -0.30
C TYR A 462 18.55 -6.32 0.03
N VAL A 463 19.86 -6.43 0.26
CA VAL A 463 20.75 -5.29 0.52
C VAL A 463 21.92 -5.36 -0.46
N GLY A 464 21.99 -4.36 -1.32
CA GLY A 464 23.06 -4.17 -2.30
C GLY A 464 23.65 -2.77 -2.22
N TYR A 465 24.64 -2.52 -3.08
CA TYR A 465 25.24 -1.21 -3.24
C TYR A 465 25.25 -0.85 -4.72
N TYR A 466 24.96 0.40 -5.01
CA TYR A 466 24.99 0.99 -6.33
C TYR A 466 26.14 1.99 -6.40
N GLU A 467 26.88 1.95 -7.50
CA GLU A 467 27.91 2.91 -7.85
C GLU A 467 27.50 3.66 -9.14
N PRO A 468 27.61 5.00 -9.17
CA PRO A 468 27.26 5.76 -10.35
C PRO A 468 28.17 5.43 -11.54
N PRO A 469 27.63 5.39 -12.78
CA PRO A 469 28.45 5.22 -13.96
C PRO A 469 29.39 6.42 -14.15
N ASN A 470 30.56 6.16 -14.76
CA ASN A 470 31.55 7.20 -15.07
C ASN A 470 31.16 8.00 -16.34
N CYS A 471 29.96 8.56 -16.36
CA CYS A 471 29.46 9.41 -17.42
C CYS A 471 28.42 10.40 -16.88
N GLU A 472 28.25 11.51 -17.61
CA GLU A 472 27.19 12.48 -17.32
C GLU A 472 25.84 11.91 -17.77
N PHE A 473 24.83 11.97 -16.89
CA PHE A 473 23.46 11.56 -17.16
C PHE A 473 22.48 12.50 -16.45
N ASP A 474 21.27 12.58 -17.00
CA ASP A 474 20.15 13.33 -16.43
C ASP A 474 18.84 12.53 -16.44
N THR A 475 18.84 11.35 -17.05
CA THR A 475 17.67 10.50 -17.20
C THR A 475 18.02 9.11 -16.72
N VAL A 476 17.21 8.58 -15.81
CA VAL A 476 17.37 7.24 -15.24
C VAL A 476 16.07 6.50 -15.39
N ARG A 477 16.09 5.34 -16.05
CA ARG A 477 14.92 4.48 -16.20
C ARG A 477 15.19 3.14 -15.54
N MET A 478 14.29 2.71 -14.69
CA MET A 478 14.40 1.45 -13.97
C MET A 478 13.44 0.43 -14.57
N ASN A 479 13.95 -0.75 -14.88
CA ASN A 479 13.19 -1.86 -15.40
C ASN A 479 13.14 -2.98 -14.35
N LEU A 480 11.94 -3.22 -13.82
CA LEU A 480 11.64 -4.29 -12.88
C LEU A 480 10.97 -5.44 -13.62
N THR A 481 11.62 -6.59 -13.69
CA THR A 481 11.03 -7.85 -14.19
C THR A 481 10.86 -8.83 -13.05
N VAL A 482 9.67 -9.41 -12.92
CA VAL A 482 9.36 -10.39 -11.87
C VAL A 482 8.73 -11.63 -12.48
N THR A 483 9.20 -12.80 -12.03
CA THR A 483 8.57 -14.08 -12.34
C THR A 483 8.20 -14.82 -11.07
N SER A 484 7.07 -15.52 -11.09
CA SER A 484 6.60 -16.31 -9.94
C SER A 484 5.72 -17.46 -10.42
N LYS A 485 5.75 -18.59 -9.71
CA LYS A 485 4.98 -19.78 -10.07
C LYS A 485 4.48 -20.52 -8.84
N GLY A 486 3.25 -21.01 -8.92
CA GLY A 486 2.59 -21.72 -7.83
C GLY A 486 1.56 -20.83 -7.13
N ARG A 487 1.23 -21.17 -5.89
CA ARG A 487 0.23 -20.43 -5.10
C ARG A 487 0.92 -19.40 -4.22
N GLN A 488 0.57 -18.14 -4.34
CA GLN A 488 1.03 -17.05 -3.48
C GLN A 488 0.04 -15.88 -3.57
N TYR A 489 -0.01 -15.04 -2.53
CA TYR A 489 -0.73 -13.77 -2.59
C TYR A 489 0.16 -12.67 -3.18
N ASP A 490 -0.44 -11.53 -3.46
CA ASP A 490 0.29 -10.30 -3.68
C ASP A 490 1.13 -9.92 -2.46
N ARG A 491 2.27 -9.29 -2.73
CA ARG A 491 3.24 -8.84 -1.74
C ARG A 491 3.61 -7.43 -2.07
N LEU A 492 3.45 -6.55 -1.09
CA LEU A 492 4.02 -5.21 -1.18
C LEU A 492 5.55 -5.31 -1.13
N ALA A 493 6.20 -4.54 -2.00
CA ALA A 493 7.63 -4.31 -1.98
C ALA A 493 7.95 -2.82 -1.92
N THR A 494 9.05 -2.50 -1.22
CA THR A 494 9.57 -1.13 -1.11
C THR A 494 11.05 -1.12 -1.49
N MET A 495 11.47 -0.08 -2.19
CA MET A 495 12.85 0.14 -2.59
C MET A 495 13.37 1.46 -2.04
N PHE A 496 14.51 1.38 -1.37
CA PHE A 496 15.21 2.52 -0.79
C PHE A 496 16.60 2.70 -1.41
N LEU A 497 16.97 3.96 -1.63
CA LEU A 497 18.36 4.39 -1.80
C LEU A 497 18.78 5.12 -0.53
N GLY A 498 19.64 4.47 0.27
CA GLY A 498 19.91 4.91 1.63
C GLY A 498 18.66 4.76 2.49
N ASP A 499 18.15 5.88 3.01
CA ASP A 499 16.93 5.98 3.82
C ASP A 499 15.76 6.64 3.07
N THR A 500 15.94 6.96 1.79
CA THR A 500 14.93 7.57 0.92
C THR A 500 14.20 6.51 0.13
N GLU A 501 12.89 6.43 0.27
CA GLU A 501 12.07 5.54 -0.54
C GLU A 501 11.97 6.11 -1.96
N VAL A 502 12.22 5.28 -2.96
CA VAL A 502 12.19 5.71 -4.37
C VAL A 502 11.19 4.95 -5.21
N PHE A 503 10.68 3.82 -4.70
CA PHE A 503 9.68 3.01 -5.40
C PHE A 503 8.92 2.10 -4.44
N ARG A 504 7.59 2.08 -4.60
CA ARG A 504 6.67 1.18 -3.93
C ARG A 504 5.81 0.45 -4.96
N THR A 505 5.73 -0.86 -4.83
CA THR A 505 5.09 -1.74 -5.82
C THR A 505 4.39 -2.91 -5.13
N SER A 506 3.38 -3.51 -5.76
CA SER A 506 2.79 -4.78 -5.33
C SER A 506 2.95 -5.85 -6.40
N THR A 507 3.28 -7.07 -6.00
CA THR A 507 3.43 -8.18 -6.95
C THR A 507 2.08 -8.71 -7.42
N ALA A 508 1.96 -9.11 -8.68
CA ALA A 508 0.82 -9.90 -9.14
C ALA A 508 0.76 -11.30 -8.51
N GLU A 509 -0.44 -11.80 -8.22
CA GLU A 509 -0.65 -13.17 -7.75
C GLU A 509 -0.32 -14.23 -8.84
N PRO A 510 0.61 -15.17 -8.58
CA PRO A 510 0.98 -16.19 -9.55
C PRO A 510 -0.12 -17.21 -9.85
N THR A 511 0.05 -17.91 -10.97
CA THR A 511 -0.75 -19.08 -11.36
C THR A 511 0.07 -20.36 -11.19
N ALA A 512 -0.61 -21.51 -11.31
CA ALA A 512 0.05 -22.81 -11.30
C ALA A 512 1.06 -22.97 -12.46
N ASP A 513 0.79 -22.33 -13.60
CA ASP A 513 1.67 -22.37 -14.78
C ASP A 513 2.80 -21.33 -14.71
N GLY A 514 2.59 -20.26 -13.96
CA GLY A 514 3.55 -19.18 -13.72
C GLY A 514 3.08 -17.85 -14.31
N ILE A 515 3.67 -16.77 -13.82
CA ILE A 515 3.49 -15.41 -14.31
C ILE A 515 4.83 -14.77 -14.62
N ILE A 516 4.81 -13.81 -15.53
CA ILE A 516 5.88 -12.84 -15.74
C ILE A 516 5.24 -11.46 -15.85
N TRP A 517 5.90 -10.44 -15.32
CA TRP A 517 5.51 -9.05 -15.55
C TRP A 517 6.73 -8.16 -15.55
N THR A 518 6.63 -7.05 -16.28
CA THR A 518 7.69 -6.03 -16.37
C THR A 518 7.10 -4.64 -16.21
N TYR A 519 7.73 -3.80 -15.40
CA TYR A 519 7.35 -2.40 -15.22
C TYR A 519 8.57 -1.50 -15.42
N ILE A 520 8.42 -0.45 -16.23
CA ILE A 520 9.46 0.55 -16.48
C ILE A 520 9.06 1.85 -15.80
N LYS A 521 9.86 2.28 -14.82
CA LYS A 521 9.65 3.53 -14.06
C LYS A 521 10.70 4.57 -14.45
N ASP A 522 10.26 5.81 -14.66
CA ASP A 522 11.17 6.97 -14.73
C ASP A 522 11.64 7.33 -13.30
N MET A 523 12.95 7.28 -13.09
CA MET A 523 13.61 7.54 -11.81
C MET A 523 14.38 8.85 -11.79
N SER A 524 14.22 9.70 -12.82
CA SER A 524 14.98 10.94 -13.00
C SER A 524 14.76 11.94 -11.86
N GLN A 525 13.57 11.93 -11.24
CA GLN A 525 13.27 12.74 -10.04
C GLN A 525 14.26 12.49 -8.88
N TYR A 526 14.91 11.33 -8.86
CA TYR A 526 15.87 10.92 -7.83
C TYR A 526 17.34 11.11 -8.23
N ASN A 527 17.63 11.88 -9.28
CA ASN A 527 18.99 12.08 -9.81
C ASN A 527 20.03 12.52 -8.76
N ALA A 528 19.64 13.33 -7.78
CA ALA A 528 20.52 13.73 -6.68
C ALA A 528 21.06 12.52 -5.88
N LEU A 529 20.31 11.42 -5.84
CA LEU A 529 20.72 10.16 -5.22
C LEU A 529 21.55 9.31 -6.18
N TRP A 530 21.11 9.18 -7.44
CA TRP A 530 21.78 8.36 -8.47
C TRP A 530 23.19 8.85 -8.83
N LYS A 531 23.49 10.13 -8.62
CA LYS A 531 24.84 10.71 -8.84
C LYS A 531 25.83 10.38 -7.73
N LYS A 532 25.41 9.66 -6.69
CA LYS A 532 26.22 9.30 -5.53
C LYS A 532 26.21 7.79 -5.35
N HIS A 533 27.22 7.27 -4.65
CA HIS A 533 27.18 5.90 -4.15
C HIS A 533 25.99 5.73 -3.21
N GLN A 534 25.16 4.72 -3.43
CA GLN A 534 23.97 4.46 -2.64
C GLN A 534 23.93 3.03 -2.14
N LYS A 535 23.41 2.86 -0.93
CA LYS A 535 22.98 1.55 -0.44
C LYS A 535 21.57 1.28 -0.95
N LEU A 536 21.40 0.20 -1.69
CA LEU A 536 20.11 -0.22 -2.20
C LEU A 536 19.49 -1.23 -1.25
N ILE A 537 18.28 -0.97 -0.77
CA ILE A 537 17.50 -1.90 0.04
C ILE A 537 16.19 -2.18 -0.70
N PHE A 538 15.96 -3.43 -1.05
CA PHE A 538 14.71 -3.86 -1.69
C PHE A 538 14.02 -4.87 -0.77
N ASP A 539 12.96 -4.41 -0.10
CA ASP A 539 12.21 -5.21 0.87
C ASP A 539 10.96 -5.77 0.21
N LEU A 540 10.93 -7.08 0.01
CA LEU A 540 9.78 -7.86 -0.44
C LEU A 540 9.64 -9.05 0.50
N GLY A 541 8.75 -8.90 1.49
CA GLY A 541 8.53 -9.92 2.51
C GLY A 541 7.73 -11.10 1.94
N ASN A 542 8.37 -12.26 1.79
CA ASN A 542 7.71 -13.48 1.34
C ASN A 542 7.98 -14.67 2.28
N LEU A 543 7.02 -15.60 2.32
CA LEU A 543 7.10 -16.86 3.06
C LEU A 543 6.58 -17.99 2.18
N ILE A 544 7.31 -19.11 2.19
CA ILE A 544 6.91 -20.36 1.54
C ILE A 544 6.43 -21.35 2.59
N THR A 545 5.31 -22.01 2.29
CA THR A 545 4.71 -23.09 3.09
C THR A 545 4.22 -24.21 2.18
N GLU A 546 3.60 -25.24 2.74
CA GLU A 546 2.92 -26.29 1.96
C GLU A 546 1.73 -25.77 1.14
N ILE A 547 1.16 -24.62 1.53
CA ILE A 547 0.04 -23.97 0.84
C ILE A 547 0.55 -22.87 -0.09
N TYR A 548 1.45 -22.02 0.40
CA TYR A 548 2.02 -20.90 -0.35
C TYR A 548 3.37 -21.31 -0.92
N THR A 549 3.37 -21.77 -2.18
CA THR A 549 4.56 -22.39 -2.80
C THR A 549 5.33 -21.44 -3.72
N GLY A 550 4.80 -20.24 -3.99
CA GLY A 550 5.41 -19.30 -4.94
C GLY A 550 6.50 -18.43 -4.34
N SER A 551 7.72 -18.52 -4.89
CA SER A 551 8.79 -17.53 -4.75
C SER A 551 8.70 -16.48 -5.85
N PHE A 552 9.14 -15.25 -5.55
CA PHE A 552 9.29 -14.20 -6.55
C PHE A 552 10.76 -14.08 -6.95
N ASN A 553 11.06 -14.35 -8.23
CA ASN A 553 12.37 -14.06 -8.80
C ASN A 553 12.30 -12.66 -9.40
N VAL A 554 13.14 -11.77 -8.89
CA VAL A 554 13.12 -10.35 -9.22
C VAL A 554 14.44 -9.96 -9.86
N THR A 555 14.37 -9.33 -11.01
CA THR A 555 15.51 -8.71 -11.69
C THR A 555 15.21 -7.22 -11.85
N LEU A 556 16.15 -6.38 -11.41
CA LEU A 556 16.04 -4.92 -11.50
C LEU A 556 17.26 -4.37 -12.22
N THR A 557 17.05 -3.65 -13.31
CA THR A 557 18.10 -2.93 -14.03
C THR A 557 17.80 -1.43 -14.07
N ALA A 558 18.85 -0.60 -14.09
CA ALA A 558 18.75 0.83 -14.32
C ALA A 558 19.51 1.20 -15.59
N HIS A 559 18.81 1.87 -16.51
CA HIS A 559 19.36 2.45 -17.72
C HIS A 559 19.63 3.92 -17.49
N PHE A 560 20.87 4.34 -17.74
CA PHE A 560 21.29 5.73 -17.64
C PHE A 560 21.41 6.31 -19.04
N SER A 561 20.80 7.49 -19.24
CA SER A 561 20.87 8.26 -20.48
C SER A 561 21.01 9.76 -20.22
N TYR A 562 21.42 10.50 -21.25
CA TYR A 562 21.44 11.96 -21.25
C TYR A 562 20.48 12.46 -22.32
N GLU A 563 19.33 13.00 -21.92
CA GLU A 563 18.27 13.48 -22.81
C GLU A 563 18.10 15.01 -22.76
N ASN A 564 19.01 15.70 -22.06
CA ASN A 564 18.92 17.13 -21.77
C ASN A 564 17.55 17.47 -21.13
N ASN A 565 17.19 16.66 -20.14
CA ASN A 565 15.86 16.58 -19.54
C ASN A 565 15.69 17.60 -18.39
N VAL A 566 14.46 17.66 -17.87
CA VAL A 566 13.92 18.69 -16.96
C VAL A 566 14.69 18.83 -15.63
N LYS A 567 14.64 20.03 -15.02
CA LYS A 567 15.17 20.33 -13.69
C LYS A 567 14.67 19.29 -12.68
N THR A 568 15.59 18.61 -12.01
CA THR A 568 15.31 17.66 -10.91
C THR A 568 15.72 18.30 -9.58
N PRO A 569 15.24 17.79 -8.43
CA PRO A 569 15.66 18.29 -7.13
C PRO A 569 17.17 18.20 -6.95
N ASP A 570 17.77 19.24 -6.37
CA ASP A 570 19.20 19.29 -6.09
C ASP A 570 19.55 18.49 -4.82
N ILE A 571 18.63 18.48 -3.85
CA ILE A 571 18.74 17.75 -2.58
C ILE A 571 17.42 17.02 -2.30
N ILE A 572 17.54 15.79 -1.80
CA ILE A 572 16.40 14.97 -1.36
C ILE A 572 16.64 14.53 0.09
N LEU A 573 15.72 14.88 0.99
CA LEU A 573 15.78 14.51 2.40
C LEU A 573 14.64 13.54 2.75
N PRO A 574 14.91 12.42 3.43
CA PRO A 574 13.88 11.42 3.73
C PRO A 574 13.06 11.77 4.98
N ILE A 575 11.74 11.58 4.88
CA ILE A 575 10.82 11.45 6.02
C ILE A 575 10.55 9.95 6.21
N SER A 576 11.48 9.29 6.89
CA SER A 576 11.50 7.83 7.05
C SER A 576 12.07 7.42 8.42
N ALA A 577 11.94 6.16 8.79
CA ALA A 577 12.41 5.62 10.07
C ALA A 577 13.94 5.48 10.19
N GLN A 578 14.69 5.83 9.14
CA GLN A 578 16.16 5.85 9.10
C GLN A 578 16.85 4.52 9.51
N LYS A 579 16.33 3.39 9.02
CA LYS A 579 16.77 2.02 9.36
C LYS A 579 17.78 1.43 8.36
N SER A 580 18.27 2.21 7.40
CA SER A 580 19.22 1.75 6.39
C SER A 580 20.53 1.24 7.00
N THR A 581 21.03 1.89 8.06
CA THR A 581 22.23 1.44 8.80
C THR A 581 22.09 0.03 9.37
N SER A 582 20.87 -0.37 9.75
CA SER A 582 20.50 -1.71 10.23
C SER A 582 20.06 -2.68 9.13
N ASN A 583 20.36 -2.40 7.85
CA ASN A 583 19.99 -3.27 6.72
C ASN A 583 18.49 -3.58 6.64
N SER A 584 17.63 -2.63 7.02
CA SER A 584 16.18 -2.82 7.11
C SER A 584 15.44 -1.72 6.36
N SER A 585 14.22 -1.99 5.93
CA SER A 585 13.34 -0.99 5.31
C SER A 585 13.09 0.17 6.27
N SER A 586 13.14 1.40 5.73
CA SER A 586 12.97 2.64 6.51
C SER A 586 11.52 3.11 6.55
N VAL A 587 10.55 2.24 6.29
CA VAL A 587 9.12 2.57 6.44
C VAL A 587 8.71 2.84 7.89
N PHE A 588 7.69 3.69 8.05
CA PHE A 588 6.91 3.80 9.29
C PHE A 588 5.65 2.96 9.22
N ASN A 589 5.30 2.39 10.37
CA ASN A 589 4.18 1.49 10.55
C ASN A 589 3.14 2.10 11.50
N VAL A 590 2.17 2.82 10.95
CA VAL A 590 1.15 3.54 11.73
C VAL A 590 -0.04 2.61 12.03
N PRO A 591 -0.62 2.66 13.26
CA PRO A 591 -0.38 3.62 14.35
C PRO A 591 0.71 3.23 15.35
N SER A 592 1.52 2.20 15.09
CA SER A 592 2.51 1.71 16.06
C SER A 592 3.75 2.60 16.17
N ASP A 593 4.18 3.17 15.05
CA ASP A 593 5.36 4.03 14.96
C ASP A 593 5.00 5.51 15.08
N ASN A 594 5.91 6.30 15.65
CA ASN A 594 5.89 7.75 15.56
C ASN A 594 6.63 8.19 14.28
N ALA A 595 5.90 8.68 13.29
CA ALA A 595 6.43 9.12 12.01
C ALA A 595 6.92 10.58 12.03
N THR A 596 7.73 10.93 13.05
CA THR A 596 8.38 12.25 13.18
C THR A 596 9.88 12.13 12.92
N VAL A 597 10.43 13.02 12.09
CA VAL A 597 11.87 13.14 11.82
C VAL A 597 12.35 14.58 12.00
N LEU A 598 13.66 14.74 12.21
CA LEU A 598 14.32 16.05 12.19
C LEU A 598 15.13 16.18 10.89
N GLN A 599 14.87 17.25 10.15
CA GLN A 599 15.59 17.56 8.91
C GLN A 599 16.08 19.00 8.92
N LYS A 600 17.24 19.21 8.30
CA LYS A 600 17.83 20.54 8.13
C LYS A 600 17.75 20.92 6.65
N VAL A 601 17.03 22.00 6.37
CA VAL A 601 16.82 22.50 4.99
C VAL A 601 17.95 23.43 4.61
N ASP A 602 18.40 23.33 3.36
CA ASP A 602 19.50 24.16 2.86
C ASP A 602 19.07 25.63 2.75
N PRO A 603 19.85 26.60 3.26
CA PRO A 603 19.51 28.02 3.18
C PRO A 603 19.36 28.58 1.75
N GLU A 604 19.95 27.94 0.75
CA GLU A 604 19.86 28.34 -0.67
C GLU A 604 18.61 27.77 -1.37
N THR A 605 17.73 27.09 -0.62
CA THR A 605 16.48 26.51 -1.15
C THR A 605 15.52 27.60 -1.61
N SER A 606 15.13 27.53 -2.87
CA SER A 606 14.19 28.45 -3.53
C SER A 606 12.77 27.91 -3.68
N ARG A 607 12.63 26.58 -3.67
CA ARG A 607 11.36 25.87 -3.69
C ARG A 607 11.51 24.54 -2.96
N ALA A 608 10.50 24.14 -2.19
CA ALA A 608 10.50 22.86 -1.49
C ALA A 608 9.14 22.15 -1.60
N VAL A 609 9.16 20.85 -1.89
CA VAL A 609 7.96 20.01 -2.06
C VAL A 609 8.13 18.72 -1.27
N VAL A 610 7.09 18.29 -0.56
CA VAL A 610 7.07 17.00 0.13
C VAL A 610 6.16 16.04 -0.63
N SER A 611 6.70 14.92 -1.08
CA SER A 611 5.90 13.77 -1.55
C SER A 611 5.62 12.83 -0.38
N ILE A 612 4.44 12.22 -0.38
CA ILE A 612 4.01 11.29 0.66
C ILE A 612 3.59 9.98 0.01
N SER A 613 4.23 8.90 0.40
CA SER A 613 3.85 7.55 0.00
C SER A 613 3.10 6.90 1.15
N ALA A 614 1.80 6.67 1.01
CA ALA A 614 0.96 6.09 2.05
C ALA A 614 0.03 5.01 1.48
N CYS A 615 0.07 3.81 2.07
CA CYS A 615 -0.86 2.74 1.70
C CYS A 615 -1.33 1.95 2.92
N GLY A 616 -2.62 1.63 2.94
CA GLY A 616 -3.21 0.71 3.91
C GLY A 616 -2.90 -0.74 3.55
N GLN A 617 -2.65 -1.54 4.57
CA GLN A 617 -2.46 -2.98 4.49
C GLN A 617 -3.21 -3.64 5.64
N SER A 618 -3.35 -4.96 5.59
CA SER A 618 -4.00 -5.72 6.65
C SER A 618 -5.46 -5.31 6.88
N THR A 619 -5.83 -4.79 8.07
CA THR A 619 -7.21 -4.35 8.33
C THR A 619 -7.57 -3.06 7.59
N GLU A 620 -6.57 -2.41 7.01
CA GLU A 620 -6.70 -1.13 6.30
C GLU A 620 -6.51 -1.31 4.79
N GLU A 621 -6.39 -2.51 4.24
CA GLU A 621 -6.28 -2.70 2.78
C GLU A 621 -7.56 -2.26 2.05
N PHE A 622 -8.72 -2.51 2.67
CA PHE A 622 -10.04 -2.19 2.15
C PHE A 622 -10.71 -1.05 2.94
N TRP A 623 -9.92 -0.11 3.47
CA TRP A 623 -10.37 0.96 4.36
C TRP A 623 -11.59 1.74 3.82
N TRP A 624 -11.68 1.91 2.50
CA TRP A 624 -12.78 2.56 1.78
C TRP A 624 -14.14 1.86 1.93
N SER A 625 -14.14 0.62 2.43
CA SER A 625 -15.32 -0.20 2.67
C SER A 625 -15.68 -0.36 4.15
N ASN A 626 -14.88 0.25 5.05
CA ASN A 626 -15.07 0.12 6.48
C ASN A 626 -16.38 0.78 6.94
N VAL A 627 -16.96 0.21 7.99
CA VAL A 627 -18.16 0.74 8.65
C VAL A 627 -17.79 1.66 9.81
N PHE A 628 -18.78 2.33 10.40
CA PHE A 628 -18.57 3.01 11.68
C PHE A 628 -18.21 2.00 12.76
N SER A 629 -17.38 2.39 13.71
CA SER A 629 -16.90 1.49 14.77
C SER A 629 -18.05 0.90 15.62
N SER A 630 -19.18 1.60 15.72
CA SER A 630 -20.40 1.09 16.38
C SER A 630 -21.13 -0.01 15.60
N ASP A 631 -20.82 -0.20 14.32
CA ASP A 631 -21.47 -1.13 13.40
C ASP A 631 -20.64 -2.39 13.10
N MET A 632 -19.45 -2.54 13.69
CA MET A 632 -18.54 -3.66 13.43
C MET A 632 -19.19 -5.03 13.65
N TYR A 633 -20.10 -5.14 14.60
CA TYR A 633 -20.80 -6.40 14.93
C TYR A 633 -22.23 -6.45 14.37
N ALA A 634 -22.60 -5.57 13.43
CA ALA A 634 -23.96 -5.49 12.91
C ALA A 634 -24.42 -6.82 12.27
N PHE A 635 -23.51 -7.60 11.68
CA PHE A 635 -23.82 -8.86 10.99
C PHE A 635 -22.94 -10.04 11.46
N ASP A 636 -22.45 -9.99 12.71
CA ASP A 636 -21.49 -10.96 13.26
C ASP A 636 -21.95 -12.43 13.14
N SER A 637 -23.26 -12.66 13.28
CA SER A 637 -23.84 -14.01 13.17
C SER A 637 -23.83 -14.58 11.75
N THR A 638 -23.68 -13.75 10.71
CA THR A 638 -23.79 -14.16 9.31
C THR A 638 -22.44 -14.08 8.60
N ILE A 639 -21.74 -12.95 8.71
CA ILE A 639 -20.50 -12.70 7.97
C ILE A 639 -19.29 -12.42 8.88
N GLY A 640 -19.48 -12.43 10.21
CA GLY A 640 -18.44 -12.07 11.18
C GLY A 640 -18.29 -10.57 11.41
N GLU A 641 -17.20 -10.21 12.09
CA GLU A 641 -16.83 -8.84 12.43
C GLU A 641 -16.42 -8.05 11.17
N LEU A 642 -17.02 -6.87 11.00
CA LEU A 642 -16.65 -5.88 9.99
C LEU A 642 -15.54 -4.96 10.49
N TYR A 643 -14.76 -4.40 9.58
CA TYR A 643 -13.73 -3.41 9.91
C TYR A 643 -14.34 -2.03 10.22
N GLY A 644 -13.91 -1.43 11.33
CA GLY A 644 -14.37 -0.14 11.84
C GLY A 644 -13.55 1.06 11.37
N HIS A 645 -13.60 2.17 12.14
CA HIS A 645 -12.91 3.44 11.87
C HIS A 645 -13.41 4.23 10.66
N SER A 646 -14.61 3.92 10.16
CA SER A 646 -15.27 4.58 9.02
C SER A 646 -14.50 4.43 7.69
N PRO A 647 -15.11 4.82 6.55
CA PRO A 647 -14.44 4.75 5.26
C PRO A 647 -13.54 5.95 4.93
N PHE A 648 -13.37 6.94 5.81
CA PHE A 648 -12.59 8.16 5.52
C PHE A 648 -11.17 8.11 6.10
N ARG A 649 -10.17 8.53 5.32
CA ARG A 649 -8.77 8.64 5.74
C ARG A 649 -8.15 9.95 5.27
N GLU A 650 -7.39 10.60 6.14
CA GLU A 650 -6.58 11.77 5.80
C GLU A 650 -5.15 11.56 6.30
N VAL A 651 -4.18 11.80 5.43
CA VAL A 651 -2.76 11.82 5.79
C VAL A 651 -2.32 13.27 5.95
N GLN A 652 -1.82 13.63 7.12
CA GLN A 652 -1.46 15.00 7.47
C GLN A 652 0.05 15.17 7.55
N LEU A 653 0.55 16.28 7.01
CA LEU A 653 1.94 16.71 7.16
C LEU A 653 2.01 17.88 8.14
N TYR A 654 2.78 17.71 9.21
CA TYR A 654 3.11 18.77 10.15
C TYR A 654 4.57 19.17 10.05
N ILE A 655 4.83 20.48 10.12
CA ILE A 655 6.15 21.08 10.20
C ILE A 655 6.21 21.92 11.48
N ASP A 656 7.07 21.54 12.43
CA ASP A 656 7.16 22.21 13.75
C ASP A 656 5.81 22.34 14.47
N GLY A 657 4.98 21.30 14.36
CA GLY A 657 3.62 21.24 14.93
C GLY A 657 2.58 22.09 14.19
N ILE A 658 2.93 22.68 13.04
CA ILE A 658 2.02 23.45 12.20
C ILE A 658 1.59 22.58 11.01
N LEU A 659 0.28 22.47 10.76
CA LEU A 659 -0.23 21.73 9.60
C LEU A 659 0.22 22.41 8.29
N ALA A 660 0.99 21.68 7.49
CA ALA A 660 1.56 22.15 6.23
C ALA A 660 0.77 21.70 4.99
N GLY A 661 -0.01 20.62 5.11
CA GLY A 661 -0.83 20.10 4.03
C GLY A 661 -1.44 18.76 4.39
N VAL A 662 -2.35 18.30 3.55
CA VAL A 662 -3.00 16.99 3.72
C VAL A 662 -3.10 16.25 2.39
N VAL A 663 -3.21 14.93 2.47
CA VAL A 663 -3.42 14.01 1.35
C VAL A 663 -4.62 13.13 1.67
N TRP A 664 -5.59 13.08 0.76
CA TRP A 664 -6.66 12.09 0.78
C TRP A 664 -6.28 10.96 -0.18
N PRO A 665 -5.96 9.76 0.34
CA PRO A 665 -5.29 8.72 -0.44
C PRO A 665 -6.20 8.11 -1.51
N PHE A 666 -5.60 7.76 -2.65
CA PHE A 666 -6.26 6.96 -3.68
C PHE A 666 -6.57 5.55 -3.14
N PRO A 667 -7.80 5.02 -3.29
CA PRO A 667 -8.17 3.68 -2.82
C PRO A 667 -7.59 2.61 -3.76
N ILE A 668 -6.32 2.29 -3.59
CA ILE A 668 -5.62 1.26 -4.36
C ILE A 668 -6.28 -0.10 -4.12
N ILE A 669 -6.52 -0.86 -5.19
CA ILE A 669 -6.98 -2.25 -5.12
C ILE A 669 -5.87 -3.16 -5.64
N PHE A 670 -5.24 -3.91 -4.74
CA PHE A 670 -4.16 -4.84 -5.07
C PHE A 670 -4.67 -6.12 -5.73
N THR A 671 -3.76 -6.89 -6.34
CA THR A 671 -4.14 -8.13 -7.00
C THR A 671 -4.59 -9.17 -5.98
N GLY A 672 -5.87 -9.53 -6.01
CA GLY A 672 -6.51 -10.40 -5.02
C GLY A 672 -7.68 -9.71 -4.33
N GLY A 673 -7.68 -8.38 -4.29
CA GLY A 673 -8.73 -7.55 -3.68
C GLY A 673 -10.09 -7.68 -4.38
N VAL A 674 -11.17 -7.45 -3.62
CA VAL A 674 -12.58 -7.63 -4.06
C VAL A 674 -12.87 -9.08 -4.50
N ALA A 675 -12.38 -9.51 -5.66
CA ALA A 675 -12.39 -10.89 -6.12
C ALA A 675 -11.13 -11.22 -6.93
N PRO A 676 -10.48 -12.39 -6.74
CA PRO A 676 -9.25 -12.75 -7.45
C PRO A 676 -9.37 -12.82 -8.99
N GLY A 677 -10.58 -12.90 -9.52
CA GLY A 677 -10.84 -13.03 -10.96
C GLY A 677 -10.54 -11.75 -11.75
N PHE A 678 -10.57 -10.59 -11.12
CA PHE A 678 -10.36 -9.30 -11.80
C PHE A 678 -8.94 -9.13 -12.33
N TRP A 679 -7.95 -9.68 -11.63
CA TRP A 679 -6.57 -9.20 -11.69
C TRP A 679 -5.65 -9.99 -12.62
N ARG A 680 -6.24 -10.67 -13.62
CA ARG A 680 -5.50 -11.51 -14.57
C ARG A 680 -5.98 -11.28 -16.00
N PRO A 681 -5.11 -10.85 -16.94
CA PRO A 681 -3.73 -10.39 -16.76
C PRO A 681 -3.60 -8.90 -16.40
N ILE A 682 -4.69 -8.17 -16.25
CA ILE A 682 -4.66 -6.72 -15.95
C ILE A 682 -4.67 -6.53 -14.43
N VAL A 683 -3.70 -5.79 -13.88
CA VAL A 683 -3.68 -5.44 -12.44
C VAL A 683 -4.44 -4.13 -12.16
N GLY A 684 -4.71 -3.83 -10.89
CA GLY A 684 -5.36 -2.58 -10.51
C GLY A 684 -4.56 -1.33 -10.89
N ILE A 685 -5.26 -0.20 -11.05
CA ILE A 685 -4.65 1.10 -11.32
C ILE A 685 -3.59 1.39 -10.23
N ASP A 686 -2.38 1.74 -10.68
CA ASP A 686 -1.21 2.04 -9.83
C ASP A 686 -0.76 0.91 -8.88
N ALA A 687 -1.14 -0.35 -9.13
CA ALA A 687 -0.71 -1.48 -8.30
C ALA A 687 0.80 -1.81 -8.45
N PHE A 688 1.37 -1.60 -9.65
CA PHE A 688 2.80 -1.81 -9.90
C PHE A 688 3.65 -0.58 -9.61
N ASP A 689 3.07 0.62 -9.57
CA ASP A 689 3.74 1.85 -9.20
C ASP A 689 2.79 2.79 -8.47
N LEU A 690 2.89 2.77 -7.14
CA LEU A 690 2.03 3.56 -6.28
C LEU A 690 2.48 5.03 -6.33
N ARG A 691 1.61 5.91 -6.85
CA ARG A 691 1.85 7.36 -6.91
C ARG A 691 1.98 7.98 -5.53
N GLU A 692 2.78 9.04 -5.44
CA GLU A 692 3.05 9.76 -4.19
C GLU A 692 2.51 11.18 -4.29
N PRO A 693 1.35 11.51 -3.69
CA PRO A 693 0.82 12.87 -3.70
C PRO A 693 1.79 13.89 -3.08
N GLU A 694 1.79 15.10 -3.63
CA GLU A 694 2.77 16.15 -3.30
C GLU A 694 2.10 17.34 -2.58
N ILE A 695 2.80 17.87 -1.58
CA ILE A 695 2.47 19.10 -0.85
C ILE A 695 3.60 20.11 -1.07
N ASP A 696 3.30 21.26 -1.67
CA ASP A 696 4.29 22.33 -1.84
C ASP A 696 4.47 23.11 -0.52
N ILE A 697 5.62 22.93 0.11
CA ILE A 697 5.95 23.53 1.40
C ILE A 697 6.75 24.83 1.24
N SER A 698 6.86 25.38 0.03
CA SER A 698 7.59 26.62 -0.22
C SER A 698 7.15 27.81 0.65
N PRO A 699 5.87 27.95 1.06
CA PRO A 699 5.49 28.95 2.07
C PRO A 699 6.21 28.83 3.42
N PHE A 700 6.75 27.66 3.77
CA PHE A 700 7.52 27.47 5.00
C PHE A 700 9.01 27.83 4.87
N LEU A 701 9.53 28.10 3.67
CA LEU A 701 10.96 28.40 3.46
C LEU A 701 11.52 29.52 4.36
N PRO A 702 10.81 30.64 4.63
CA PRO A 702 11.32 31.67 5.55
C PRO A 702 11.58 31.13 6.97
N LEU A 703 10.81 30.13 7.41
CA LEU A 703 11.03 29.43 8.68
C LEU A 703 12.14 28.38 8.57
N LEU A 704 12.18 27.61 7.47
CA LEU A 704 13.02 26.41 7.32
C LEU A 704 14.48 26.68 6.94
N THR A 705 14.78 27.85 6.37
CA THR A 705 16.12 28.20 5.85
C THR A 705 17.01 28.91 6.88
N ASP A 706 16.67 28.80 8.18
CA ASP A 706 17.43 29.42 9.27
C ASP A 706 18.74 28.69 9.64
N GLY A 707 18.97 27.50 9.06
CA GLY A 707 20.14 26.67 9.29
C GLY A 707 20.01 25.74 10.50
N GLU A 708 18.84 25.64 11.12
CA GLU A 708 18.55 24.74 12.24
C GLU A 708 17.82 23.46 11.78
N TYR A 709 17.56 22.55 12.72
CA TYR A 709 16.77 21.34 12.46
C TYR A 709 15.30 21.60 12.73
N HIS A 710 14.45 21.24 11.78
CA HIS A 710 12.99 21.32 11.88
C HIS A 710 12.38 19.93 11.93
N SER A 711 11.25 19.83 12.63
CA SER A 711 10.50 18.59 12.75
C SER A 711 9.49 18.45 11.61
N PHE A 712 9.48 17.27 10.99
CA PHE A 712 8.51 16.85 9.99
C PHE A 712 7.79 15.62 10.52
N GLU A 713 6.46 15.69 10.65
CA GLU A 713 5.62 14.62 11.20
C GLU A 713 4.54 14.26 10.20
N LEU A 714 4.38 12.95 9.96
CA LEU A 714 3.27 12.39 9.19
C LEU A 714 2.26 11.72 10.13
N LYS A 715 0.97 11.97 9.93
CA LYS A 715 -0.11 11.28 10.65
C LYS A 715 -1.12 10.71 9.68
N VAL A 716 -1.63 9.52 9.97
CA VAL A 716 -2.81 8.98 9.31
C VAL A 716 -3.96 9.05 10.31
N ILE A 717 -5.00 9.78 9.95
CA ILE A 717 -6.17 9.97 10.78
C ILE A 717 -7.41 9.37 10.11
N GLY A 718 -8.31 8.87 10.95
CA GLY A 718 -9.61 8.35 10.56
C GLY A 718 -10.73 9.32 10.93
N LEU A 719 -11.95 8.80 10.92
CA LEU A 719 -13.13 9.52 11.39
C LEU A 719 -13.86 8.65 12.41
N ASP A 720 -14.07 9.21 13.60
CA ASP A 720 -14.94 8.61 14.60
C ASP A 720 -16.32 9.27 14.54
N VAL A 721 -17.35 8.43 14.58
CA VAL A 721 -18.74 8.86 14.54
C VAL A 721 -19.40 8.39 15.83
N SER A 722 -19.87 9.35 16.64
CA SER A 722 -20.59 9.06 17.87
C SER A 722 -21.98 8.46 17.59
N GLU A 723 -22.60 7.86 18.60
CA GLU A 723 -23.98 7.34 18.49
C GLU A 723 -24.99 8.44 18.11
N ASP A 724 -24.73 9.68 18.52
CA ASP A 724 -25.55 10.86 18.19
C ASP A 724 -25.34 11.37 16.75
N GLY A 725 -24.47 10.70 15.96
CA GLY A 725 -24.16 11.06 14.58
C GLY A 725 -23.19 12.24 14.44
N VAL A 726 -22.49 12.61 15.51
CA VAL A 726 -21.45 13.64 15.46
C VAL A 726 -20.15 13.01 14.99
N ALA A 727 -19.64 13.51 13.88
CA ALA A 727 -18.42 13.05 13.24
C ALA A 727 -17.24 13.96 13.62
N MET A 728 -16.15 13.38 14.10
CA MET A 728 -14.92 14.08 14.46
C MET A 728 -13.70 13.34 13.92
N LEU A 729 -12.66 14.10 13.54
CA LEU A 729 -11.37 13.50 13.20
C LEU A 729 -10.83 12.71 14.38
N SER A 730 -10.27 11.54 14.09
CA SER A 730 -9.70 10.64 15.09
C SER A 730 -8.26 10.31 14.76
N ASP A 731 -7.38 10.39 15.76
CA ASP A 731 -6.01 9.88 15.67
C ASP A 731 -5.95 8.34 15.65
N THR A 732 -7.10 7.66 15.60
CA THR A 732 -7.20 6.20 15.55
C THR A 732 -7.62 5.72 14.17
N VAL A 733 -6.85 4.74 13.68
CA VAL A 733 -7.12 3.95 12.47
C VAL A 733 -6.82 2.49 12.77
N GLY A 734 -7.29 1.57 11.93
CA GLY A 734 -6.86 0.18 11.98
C GLY A 734 -5.37 0.03 11.66
N SER A 735 -4.83 -1.16 11.90
CA SER A 735 -3.47 -1.51 11.52
C SER A 735 -3.50 -2.30 10.22
N TYR A 736 -2.78 -1.90 9.18
CA TYR A 736 -1.43 -1.34 9.23
C TYR A 736 -1.25 -0.35 8.08
N TRP A 737 -0.90 0.90 8.39
CA TRP A 737 -0.55 1.90 7.38
C TRP A 737 0.97 1.97 7.23
N ILE A 738 1.44 1.84 5.98
CA ILE A 738 2.84 2.03 5.62
C ILE A 738 2.99 3.42 5.07
N ILE A 739 3.80 4.24 5.74
CA ILE A 739 4.02 5.63 5.32
C ILE A 739 5.49 6.02 5.30
N THR A 740 5.82 6.87 4.35
CA THR A 740 7.11 7.57 4.18
C THR A 740 6.85 8.87 3.42
N GLY A 741 7.84 9.76 3.38
CA GLY A 741 7.82 10.90 2.49
C GLY A 741 9.21 11.34 2.08
N ASN A 742 9.30 12.16 1.03
CA ASN A 742 10.56 12.72 0.53
C ASN A 742 10.42 14.23 0.38
N ILE A 743 11.39 14.97 0.94
CA ILE A 743 11.49 16.43 0.80
C ILE A 743 12.41 16.73 -0.39
N TYR A 744 11.82 17.28 -1.46
CA TYR A 744 12.52 17.75 -2.64
C TYR A 744 12.88 19.22 -2.48
N LEU A 745 14.18 19.54 -2.52
CA LEU A 745 14.69 20.91 -2.45
C LEU A 745 15.27 21.33 -3.80
N TYR A 746 14.85 22.49 -4.29
CA TYR A 746 15.37 23.13 -5.49
C TYR A 746 16.14 24.39 -5.12
N LEU A 747 17.42 24.43 -5.47
CA LEU A 747 18.31 25.56 -5.18
C LEU A 747 18.22 26.64 -6.28
N ASP A 748 18.51 27.88 -5.91
CA ASP A 748 18.63 29.01 -6.83
C ASP A 748 20.02 29.65 -6.71
N ASN A 749 20.92 29.22 -7.58
CA ASN A 749 22.32 29.67 -7.63
C ASN A 749 22.48 31.13 -8.11
N THR A 750 21.39 31.84 -8.47
CA THR A 750 21.45 33.20 -9.01
C THR A 750 21.23 34.30 -7.98
N LYS A 751 20.75 33.95 -6.77
CA LYS A 751 20.59 34.91 -5.68
C LYS A 751 21.90 35.04 -4.92
N GLU A 752 22.68 36.08 -5.21
CA GLU A 752 23.79 36.50 -4.34
C GLU A 752 23.28 36.63 -2.90
N ASN A 753 23.89 35.89 -1.96
CA ASN A 753 23.87 36.01 -0.49
C ASN A 753 23.12 37.21 0.14
N THR A 754 21.83 37.36 -0.11
CA THR A 754 20.94 38.09 0.77
C THR A 754 20.49 37.05 1.78
N SER A 755 21.12 37.09 2.95
CA SER A 755 20.71 36.38 4.16
C SER A 755 19.20 36.61 4.39
N ARG A 756 18.38 35.73 3.81
CA ARG A 756 16.91 35.82 3.89
C ARG A 756 16.44 35.08 5.13
N SER A 757 17.01 35.42 6.28
CA SER A 757 16.53 34.94 7.58
C SER A 757 15.31 35.78 7.99
N ASP A 758 14.20 35.65 7.25
CA ASP A 758 12.91 36.08 7.79
C ASP A 758 12.32 34.87 8.52
N ASN A 759 12.74 34.63 9.78
CA ASN A 759 12.25 33.53 10.65
C ASN A 759 10.76 33.68 11.02
N ARG A 760 9.95 34.33 10.18
CA ARG A 760 8.52 34.40 10.30
C ARG A 760 7.89 33.08 9.89
N LYS A 761 7.06 32.59 10.80
CA LYS A 761 6.12 31.50 10.51
C LYS A 761 5.15 31.94 9.41
N PRO A 762 4.76 31.03 8.50
CA PRO A 762 3.73 31.33 7.52
C PRO A 762 2.38 31.58 8.20
N GLN A 763 1.53 32.37 7.55
CA GLN A 763 0.14 32.51 7.93
C GLN A 763 -0.63 31.25 7.48
N VAL A 764 -1.16 30.49 8.43
CA VAL A 764 -1.93 29.28 8.16
C VAL A 764 -3.41 29.51 8.47
N VAL A 765 -4.26 29.27 7.47
CA VAL A 765 -5.71 29.24 7.58
C VAL A 765 -6.17 27.82 7.28
N ALA A 766 -6.37 27.05 8.34
CA ALA A 766 -6.71 25.64 8.30
C ALA A 766 -7.95 25.39 9.20
N PRO A 767 -9.16 25.77 8.77
CA PRO A 767 -10.37 25.40 9.50
C PRO A 767 -10.48 23.87 9.63
N GLU A 768 -11.14 23.42 10.70
CA GLU A 768 -11.50 22.01 10.84
C GLU A 768 -12.39 21.57 9.67
N PRO A 769 -12.25 20.31 9.19
CA PRO A 769 -13.04 19.81 8.09
C PRO A 769 -14.50 19.65 8.50
N THR A 770 -15.41 19.88 7.56
CA THR A 770 -16.85 19.72 7.80
C THR A 770 -17.25 18.30 7.42
N PHE A 771 -17.95 17.62 8.33
CA PHE A 771 -18.47 16.28 8.08
C PHE A 771 -19.99 16.25 8.14
N THR A 772 -20.60 15.49 7.24
CA THR A 772 -22.00 15.08 7.36
C THR A 772 -22.07 13.56 7.25
N THR A 773 -22.71 12.93 8.23
CA THR A 773 -22.85 11.48 8.27
C THR A 773 -24.30 11.06 8.38
N THR A 774 -24.66 9.97 7.72
CA THR A 774 -25.97 9.31 7.90
C THR A 774 -25.78 7.85 8.26
N ARG A 775 -26.72 7.30 9.03
CA ARG A 775 -26.74 5.90 9.43
C ARG A 775 -28.18 5.42 9.51
N HIS A 776 -28.47 4.29 8.89
CA HIS A 776 -29.80 3.69 8.86
C HIS A 776 -29.71 2.15 8.93
N LEU A 777 -29.97 1.60 10.12
CA LEU A 777 -29.99 0.17 10.39
C LEU A 777 -31.44 -0.33 10.43
N VAL A 778 -31.75 -1.34 9.63
CA VAL A 778 -33.06 -2.00 9.58
C VAL A 778 -32.96 -3.39 10.17
N GLN A 779 -33.90 -3.74 11.04
CA GLN A 779 -34.02 -5.07 11.62
C GLN A 779 -35.22 -5.82 11.03
N ASN A 780 -35.07 -7.13 10.88
CA ASN A 780 -36.15 -8.00 10.44
C ASN A 780 -37.14 -8.29 11.58
N GLN A 781 -38.19 -9.07 11.29
CA GLN A 781 -39.23 -9.44 12.26
C GLN A 781 -38.72 -10.25 13.48
N THR A 782 -37.54 -10.85 13.37
CA THR A 782 -36.89 -11.61 14.46
C THR A 782 -35.99 -10.74 15.34
N GLY A 783 -35.80 -9.47 14.98
CA GLY A 783 -34.89 -8.54 15.65
C GLY A 783 -33.44 -8.63 15.17
N ALA A 784 -33.14 -9.47 14.18
CA ALA A 784 -31.81 -9.54 13.58
C ALA A 784 -31.63 -8.40 12.56
N ASN A 785 -30.42 -7.85 12.50
CA ASN A 785 -30.07 -6.78 11.56
C ASN A 785 -30.13 -7.31 10.12
N GLU A 786 -30.91 -6.64 9.27
CA GLU A 786 -31.16 -7.04 7.89
C GLU A 786 -30.40 -6.19 6.88
N THR A 787 -30.34 -4.88 7.12
CA THR A 787 -29.72 -3.92 6.20
C THR A 787 -29.10 -2.79 7.00
N LEU A 788 -27.91 -2.36 6.61
CA LEU A 788 -27.21 -1.19 7.13
C LEU A 788 -26.84 -0.30 5.95
N ALA A 789 -27.35 0.93 5.94
CA ALA A 789 -26.92 1.97 5.02
C ALA A 789 -26.24 3.10 5.80
N TYR A 790 -25.13 3.60 5.31
CA TYR A 790 -24.42 4.72 5.91
C TYR A 790 -23.79 5.60 4.84
N SER A 791 -23.56 6.86 5.18
CA SER A 791 -22.83 7.78 4.31
C SER A 791 -21.93 8.70 5.11
N VAL A 792 -20.84 9.12 4.48
CA VAL A 792 -19.91 10.15 4.96
C VAL A 792 -19.67 11.13 3.84
N THR A 793 -19.82 12.42 4.11
CA THR A 793 -19.30 13.48 3.23
C THR A 793 -18.36 14.37 4.01
N ALA A 794 -17.27 14.80 3.38
CA ALA A 794 -16.29 15.69 3.98
C ALA A 794 -15.90 16.82 3.02
N GLU A 795 -15.72 18.03 3.55
CA GLU A 795 -15.11 19.14 2.82
C GLU A 795 -13.98 19.74 3.65
N ARG A 796 -12.88 20.10 3.00
CA ARG A 796 -11.73 20.72 3.64
C ARG A 796 -11.10 21.79 2.76
N ILE A 797 -10.82 22.94 3.37
CA ILE A 797 -10.05 24.02 2.74
C ILE A 797 -8.85 24.34 3.63
N LEU A 798 -7.68 24.48 3.02
CA LEU A 798 -6.44 24.87 3.68
C LEU A 798 -5.75 25.94 2.84
N THR A 799 -5.27 27.00 3.48
CA THR A 799 -4.44 28.02 2.83
C THR A 799 -3.26 28.38 3.71
N ILE A 800 -2.06 28.32 3.15
CA ILE A 800 -0.81 28.67 3.83
C ILE A 800 -0.09 29.72 2.98
N ARG A 801 0.28 30.83 3.61
CA ARG A 801 0.83 31.99 2.92
C ARG A 801 2.07 32.54 3.61
N SER A 802 3.07 32.88 2.81
CA SER A 802 4.26 33.64 3.22
C SER A 802 4.39 34.93 2.40
N SER A 803 5.52 35.63 2.51
CA SER A 803 5.83 36.78 1.68
C SER A 803 5.92 36.43 0.19
N GLU A 804 6.39 35.22 -0.13
CA GLU A 804 6.75 34.81 -1.50
C GLU A 804 5.82 33.78 -2.11
N PHE A 805 5.20 32.93 -1.28
CA PHE A 805 4.41 31.81 -1.77
C PHE A 805 3.06 31.73 -1.08
N SER A 806 2.08 31.20 -1.81
CA SER A 806 0.76 30.84 -1.28
C SER A 806 0.42 29.44 -1.76
N TRP A 807 0.24 28.50 -0.84
CA TRP A 807 -0.26 27.16 -1.09
C TRP A 807 -1.72 27.07 -0.63
N SER A 808 -2.59 26.48 -1.44
CA SER A 808 -3.97 26.23 -1.03
C SER A 808 -4.47 24.88 -1.53
N GLN A 809 -5.29 24.22 -0.71
CA GLN A 809 -5.97 22.96 -1.02
C GLN A 809 -7.48 23.13 -0.80
N ASN A 810 -8.28 22.58 -1.71
CA ASN A 810 -9.73 22.47 -1.61
C ASN A 810 -10.13 21.03 -1.94
N LEU A 811 -10.71 20.32 -0.99
CA LEU A 811 -10.93 18.87 -1.04
C LEU A 811 -12.39 18.53 -0.74
N SER A 812 -12.95 17.58 -1.49
CA SER A 812 -14.32 17.06 -1.32
C SER A 812 -14.36 15.53 -1.39
N TYR A 813 -15.07 14.92 -0.45
CA TYR A 813 -15.16 13.47 -0.29
C TYR A 813 -16.61 13.07 -0.05
N SER A 814 -17.01 11.96 -0.65
CA SER A 814 -18.26 11.29 -0.33
C SER A 814 -18.10 9.77 -0.39
N ASN A 815 -18.78 9.07 0.50
CA ASN A 815 -18.89 7.63 0.49
C ASN A 815 -20.28 7.22 0.94
N PHE A 816 -20.87 6.25 0.24
CA PHE A 816 -22.11 5.59 0.59
C PHE A 816 -21.88 4.08 0.64
N GLY A 817 -22.08 3.50 1.82
CA GLY A 817 -22.01 2.07 2.06
C GLY A 817 -23.40 1.47 2.29
N LEU A 818 -23.65 0.31 1.69
CA LEU A 818 -24.89 -0.46 1.86
C LEU A 818 -24.57 -1.93 2.04
N PHE A 819 -24.95 -2.46 3.20
CA PHE A 819 -25.02 -3.89 3.48
C PHE A 819 -26.48 -4.32 3.48
N ASN A 820 -26.82 -5.37 2.75
CA ASN A 820 -28.15 -5.98 2.74
C ASN A 820 -28.01 -7.51 2.81
N GLN A 821 -29.15 -8.22 2.79
CA GLN A 821 -29.16 -9.69 2.91
C GLN A 821 -28.38 -10.20 4.13
N LEU A 822 -28.59 -9.57 5.30
CA LEU A 822 -27.87 -9.90 6.53
C LEU A 822 -26.35 -9.71 6.41
N GLY A 823 -25.90 -8.77 5.58
CA GLY A 823 -24.49 -8.46 5.33
C GLY A 823 -23.86 -9.22 4.16
N LEU A 824 -24.55 -10.21 3.59
CA LEU A 824 -23.99 -11.02 2.49
C LEU A 824 -23.78 -10.24 1.19
N SER A 825 -24.50 -9.14 0.98
CA SER A 825 -24.29 -8.28 -0.18
C SER A 825 -23.92 -6.87 0.28
N GLN A 826 -22.81 -6.38 -0.25
CA GLN A 826 -22.17 -5.12 0.08
C GLN A 826 -22.03 -4.27 -1.18
N ARG A 827 -22.41 -3.01 -1.08
CA ARG A 827 -22.16 -1.99 -2.09
C ARG A 827 -21.45 -0.80 -1.45
N ASN A 828 -20.41 -0.31 -2.11
CA ASN A 828 -19.69 0.89 -1.75
C ASN A 828 -19.62 1.83 -2.96
N ASP A 829 -19.95 3.10 -2.75
CA ASP A 829 -19.96 4.15 -3.77
C ASP A 829 -19.21 5.35 -3.20
N GLN A 830 -17.97 5.55 -3.63
CA GLN A 830 -17.04 6.54 -3.11
C GLN A 830 -16.59 7.48 -4.21
N HIS A 831 -16.44 8.74 -3.85
CA HIS A 831 -15.90 9.78 -4.70
C HIS A 831 -15.00 10.69 -3.88
N THR A 832 -13.77 10.89 -4.34
CA THR A 832 -12.81 11.80 -3.72
C THR A 832 -12.32 12.76 -4.80
N SER A 833 -12.34 14.05 -4.53
CA SER A 833 -11.79 15.06 -5.44
C SER A 833 -11.02 16.12 -4.68
N GLY A 834 -10.07 16.74 -5.36
CA GLY A 834 -9.24 17.77 -4.76
C GLY A 834 -8.61 18.70 -5.79
N ARG A 835 -8.32 19.91 -5.34
CA ARG A 835 -7.57 20.91 -6.10
C ARG A 835 -6.52 21.53 -5.20
N ALA A 836 -5.29 21.55 -5.68
CA ALA A 836 -4.14 22.16 -5.03
C ALA A 836 -3.54 23.24 -5.94
N LEU A 837 -3.18 24.39 -5.36
CA LEU A 837 -2.68 25.55 -6.08
C LEU A 837 -1.50 26.15 -5.32
N ILE A 838 -0.35 26.24 -5.98
CA ILE A 838 0.81 27.03 -5.53
C ILE A 838 0.89 28.30 -6.35
N SER A 839 1.09 29.45 -5.71
CA SER A 839 1.25 30.74 -6.38
C SER A 839 2.49 31.46 -5.84
N GLN A 840 3.37 31.88 -6.76
CA GLN A 840 4.50 32.74 -6.44
C GLN A 840 4.07 34.20 -6.47
N LEU A 841 4.21 34.90 -5.35
CA LEU A 841 3.71 36.25 -5.12
C LEU A 841 4.69 37.35 -5.57
N GLU A 842 5.99 37.06 -5.60
CA GLU A 842 7.03 37.97 -6.09
C GLU A 842 7.48 37.62 -7.52
N GLY A 843 7.75 38.62 -8.36
CA GLY A 843 8.51 38.44 -9.60
C GLY A 843 7.75 38.05 -10.87
N GLY A 844 6.42 38.12 -10.92
CA GLY A 844 5.65 37.93 -12.16
C GLY A 844 4.47 36.95 -12.10
N GLY A 845 4.19 36.35 -10.94
CA GLY A 845 2.94 35.64 -10.70
C GLY A 845 2.77 34.32 -11.45
N SER A 846 3.74 33.41 -11.37
CA SER A 846 3.53 32.03 -11.80
C SER A 846 2.65 31.30 -10.78
N SER A 847 1.69 30.53 -11.27
CA SER A 847 0.86 29.65 -10.46
C SER A 847 0.81 28.28 -11.10
N GLU A 848 0.97 27.25 -10.30
CA GLU A 848 0.83 25.86 -10.73
C GLU A 848 -0.34 25.23 -9.98
N GLU A 849 -1.14 24.50 -10.74
CA GLU A 849 -2.37 23.89 -10.26
C GLU A 849 -2.33 22.40 -10.55
N LEU A 850 -2.89 21.64 -9.62
CA LEU A 850 -3.15 20.23 -9.75
C LEU A 850 -4.56 19.92 -9.22
N SER A 851 -5.36 19.19 -10.01
CA SER A 851 -6.63 18.64 -9.58
C SER A 851 -6.68 17.14 -9.81
N PHE A 852 -7.43 16.44 -8.96
CA PHE A 852 -7.60 15.01 -9.04
C PHE A 852 -9.02 14.57 -8.72
N GLU A 853 -9.43 13.43 -9.27
CA GLU A 853 -10.72 12.78 -9.01
C GLU A 853 -10.56 11.25 -8.96
N TYR A 854 -11.12 10.62 -7.92
CA TYR A 854 -11.07 9.17 -7.68
C TYR A 854 -12.48 8.59 -7.50
N PRO A 855 -13.19 8.26 -8.59
CA PRO A 855 -14.44 7.51 -8.49
C PRO A 855 -14.16 6.04 -8.16
N LEU A 856 -14.92 5.48 -7.22
CA LEU A 856 -14.87 4.06 -6.87
C LEU A 856 -16.27 3.53 -6.60
N PHE A 857 -16.68 2.51 -7.34
CA PHE A 857 -17.86 1.72 -7.06
C PHE A 857 -17.47 0.25 -6.96
N VAL A 858 -17.90 -0.39 -5.89
CA VAL A 858 -17.76 -1.84 -5.69
C VAL A 858 -19.08 -2.42 -5.23
N ASN A 859 -19.51 -3.50 -5.87
CA ASN A 859 -20.67 -4.29 -5.45
C ASN A 859 -20.26 -5.76 -5.39
N GLN A 860 -20.42 -6.37 -4.23
CA GLN A 860 -19.95 -7.71 -3.94
C GLN A 860 -21.01 -8.49 -3.18
N THR A 861 -21.26 -9.73 -3.59
CA THR A 861 -22.18 -10.65 -2.93
C THR A 861 -21.46 -11.95 -2.57
N TYR A 862 -21.63 -12.39 -1.35
CA TYR A 862 -21.11 -13.64 -0.81
C TYR A 862 -22.23 -14.70 -0.74
N ALA A 863 -21.89 -15.96 -0.96
CA ALA A 863 -22.82 -17.08 -0.71
C ALA A 863 -22.10 -18.32 -0.14
N ASN A 864 -22.89 -19.23 0.43
CA ASN A 864 -22.51 -20.57 0.91
C ASN A 864 -21.37 -20.66 1.94
N LEU A 865 -21.31 -19.68 2.84
CA LEU A 865 -20.23 -19.53 3.82
C LEU A 865 -19.83 -20.84 4.55
N ASP A 866 -20.77 -21.65 5.02
CA ASP A 866 -20.48 -22.85 5.84
C ASP A 866 -19.62 -23.95 5.17
N THR A 867 -19.68 -24.10 3.84
CA THR A 867 -19.02 -25.21 3.14
C THR A 867 -18.21 -24.80 1.91
N GLU A 868 -18.59 -23.69 1.27
CA GLU A 868 -18.06 -23.26 -0.02
C GLU A 868 -18.18 -21.75 -0.16
N LEU A 869 -17.05 -21.06 -0.22
CA LEU A 869 -17.05 -19.61 -0.40
C LEU A 869 -17.32 -19.28 -1.87
N THR A 870 -18.39 -18.55 -2.16
CA THR A 870 -18.58 -17.89 -3.46
C THR A 870 -18.57 -16.38 -3.31
N ILE A 871 -17.98 -15.71 -4.29
CA ILE A 871 -17.95 -14.26 -4.42
C ILE A 871 -18.39 -13.91 -5.84
N ASP A 872 -19.44 -13.11 -5.95
CA ASP A 872 -19.85 -12.43 -7.17
C ASP A 872 -19.62 -10.94 -7.01
N ALA A 873 -18.83 -10.34 -7.90
CA ALA A 873 -18.42 -8.94 -7.76
C ALA A 873 -18.52 -8.17 -9.07
N TRP A 874 -18.84 -6.89 -8.95
CA TRP A 874 -18.74 -5.87 -9.98
C TRP A 874 -17.99 -4.68 -9.42
N MET A 875 -17.04 -4.13 -10.19
CA MET A 875 -16.30 -2.96 -9.78
C MET A 875 -16.13 -1.97 -10.93
N ARG A 876 -15.97 -0.69 -10.56
CA ARG A 876 -15.56 0.41 -11.41
C ARG A 876 -14.69 1.34 -10.58
N THR A 877 -13.45 1.59 -11.02
CA THR A 877 -12.50 2.49 -10.36
C THR A 877 -11.89 3.39 -11.41
N GLY A 878 -11.65 4.65 -11.07
CA GLY A 878 -11.01 5.60 -11.96
C GLY A 878 -10.04 6.53 -11.24
N LEU A 879 -9.16 7.11 -12.03
CA LEU A 879 -8.18 8.12 -11.62
C LEU A 879 -8.12 9.19 -12.69
N GLU A 880 -8.47 10.42 -12.31
CA GLU A 880 -8.26 11.61 -13.14
C GLU A 880 -7.23 12.51 -12.48
N ILE A 881 -6.27 13.01 -13.25
CA ILE A 881 -5.29 14.00 -12.81
C ILE A 881 -5.15 15.05 -13.90
N ASP A 882 -5.41 16.30 -13.56
CA ASP A 882 -5.12 17.47 -14.39
C ASP A 882 -4.06 18.31 -13.67
N SER A 883 -2.97 18.66 -14.37
CA SER A 883 -1.91 19.50 -13.84
C SER A 883 -1.40 20.48 -14.88
N THR A 884 -1.15 21.72 -14.46
CA THR A 884 -0.50 22.73 -15.30
C THR A 884 1.02 22.55 -15.37
N GLY A 885 1.58 21.62 -14.59
CA GLY A 885 3.00 21.27 -14.54
C GLY A 885 3.70 21.74 -13.27
N MET A 886 4.60 20.88 -12.78
CA MET A 886 5.52 21.09 -11.65
C MET A 886 6.95 21.32 -12.21
N PRO A 887 7.91 21.83 -11.41
CA PRO A 887 9.22 22.26 -11.93
C PRO A 887 10.15 21.10 -12.30
N GLY A 888 9.71 19.86 -12.07
CA GLY A 888 10.42 18.61 -12.32
C GLY A 888 9.47 17.46 -12.67
N VAL A 889 9.97 16.22 -12.60
CA VAL A 889 9.15 15.01 -12.78
C VAL A 889 8.36 14.79 -11.50
N SER A 890 7.04 15.00 -11.53
CA SER A 890 6.21 14.82 -10.34
C SER A 890 6.08 13.33 -10.01
N THR A 891 6.20 13.00 -8.73
CA THR A 891 5.94 11.65 -8.19
C THR A 891 4.46 11.30 -8.13
N TYR A 892 3.59 12.27 -8.35
CA TYR A 892 2.16 12.08 -8.45
C TYR A 892 1.68 12.04 -9.92
N SER A 893 2.10 12.98 -10.76
CA SER A 893 1.70 12.98 -12.18
C SER A 893 2.49 11.95 -13.02
N LEU A 894 3.66 11.52 -12.54
CA LEU A 894 4.64 10.63 -13.20
C LEU A 894 5.22 11.18 -14.51
N THR A 895 5.05 12.48 -14.76
CA THR A 895 5.60 13.18 -15.92
C THR A 895 6.10 14.57 -15.51
N HIS A 896 6.92 15.17 -16.36
CA HIS A 896 7.22 16.59 -16.28
C HIS A 896 6.19 17.42 -17.05
N GLY A 897 6.00 18.68 -16.63
CA GLY A 897 5.12 19.62 -17.34
C GLY A 897 3.62 19.30 -17.21
N PRO A 898 2.77 19.94 -18.05
CA PRO A 898 1.33 19.76 -18.00
C PRO A 898 0.91 18.31 -18.29
N LEU A 899 -0.10 17.85 -17.56
CA LEU A 899 -0.70 16.53 -17.72
C LEU A 899 -2.22 16.66 -17.72
N ARG A 900 -2.88 15.93 -18.62
CA ARG A 900 -4.26 15.48 -18.45
C ARG A 900 -4.28 13.97 -18.52
N LEU A 901 -4.64 13.31 -17.43
CA LEU A 901 -4.72 11.87 -17.29
C LEU A 901 -6.16 11.48 -16.94
N HIS A 902 -6.68 10.50 -17.65
CA HIS A 902 -7.92 9.81 -17.31
C HIS A 902 -7.67 8.31 -17.47
N THR A 903 -7.87 7.54 -16.40
CA THR A 903 -7.89 6.08 -16.48
C THR A 903 -9.09 5.53 -15.74
N GLU A 904 -9.70 4.51 -16.31
CA GLU A 904 -10.90 3.89 -15.78
C GLU A 904 -10.85 2.38 -16.01
N GLN A 905 -11.05 1.63 -14.94
CA GLN A 905 -11.07 0.17 -14.95
C GLN A 905 -12.39 -0.34 -14.39
N TRP A 906 -13.00 -1.31 -15.06
CA TRP A 906 -14.28 -1.87 -14.65
C TRP A 906 -14.45 -3.32 -15.09
N GLY A 907 -15.36 -4.04 -14.43
CA GLY A 907 -15.59 -5.42 -14.80
C GLY A 907 -16.53 -6.17 -13.88
N GLN A 908 -16.62 -7.47 -14.14
CA GLN A 908 -17.28 -8.44 -13.28
C GLN A 908 -16.37 -9.64 -13.01
N ALA A 909 -16.44 -10.19 -11.81
CA ALA A 909 -15.67 -11.37 -11.43
C ALA A 909 -16.50 -12.33 -10.60
N HIS A 910 -16.20 -13.61 -10.76
CA HIS A 910 -16.73 -14.71 -9.96
C HIS A 910 -15.58 -15.51 -9.35
N TYR A 911 -15.69 -15.83 -8.07
CA TYR A 911 -14.76 -16.70 -7.38
C TYR A 911 -15.51 -17.76 -6.59
N ARG A 912 -14.98 -18.98 -6.60
CA ARG A 912 -15.53 -20.12 -5.89
C ARG A 912 -14.41 -20.94 -5.27
N ALA A 913 -14.49 -21.22 -3.98
CA ALA A 913 -13.54 -22.08 -3.29
C ALA A 913 -14.25 -23.13 -2.43
N GLY A 914 -13.91 -24.39 -2.68
CA GLY A 914 -14.42 -25.52 -1.90
C GLY A 914 -13.76 -25.62 -0.51
N THR A 915 -14.30 -26.51 0.33
CA THR A 915 -13.87 -26.68 1.73
C THR A 915 -12.37 -26.90 1.85
N GLY A 916 -11.69 -26.06 2.65
CA GLY A 916 -10.25 -26.13 2.86
C GLY A 916 -9.39 -25.51 1.73
N ASN A 917 -9.98 -24.73 0.82
CA ASN A 917 -9.27 -23.98 -0.22
C ASN A 917 -8.39 -24.85 -1.14
N LYS A 918 -8.67 -26.16 -1.24
CA LYS A 918 -7.88 -27.11 -2.03
C LYS A 918 -8.17 -27.02 -3.53
N ASN A 919 -9.42 -26.76 -3.88
CA ASN A 919 -9.86 -26.49 -5.25
C ASN A 919 -10.58 -25.14 -5.28
N SER A 920 -10.03 -24.18 -5.99
CA SER A 920 -10.66 -22.88 -6.25
C SER A 920 -10.72 -22.61 -7.75
N THR A 921 -11.81 -22.02 -8.19
CA THR A 921 -12.02 -21.55 -9.57
C THR A 921 -12.33 -20.08 -9.56
N SER A 922 -11.81 -19.33 -10.53
CA SER A 922 -12.10 -17.92 -10.68
C SER A 922 -12.33 -17.59 -12.15
N PHE A 923 -13.20 -16.62 -12.38
CA PHE A 923 -13.51 -16.04 -13.67
C PHE A 923 -13.52 -14.52 -13.51
N GLY A 924 -13.07 -13.79 -14.53
CA GLY A 924 -13.15 -12.33 -14.57
C GLY A 924 -13.30 -11.82 -15.99
N ASP A 925 -13.97 -10.69 -16.13
CA ASP A 925 -14.07 -9.88 -17.35
C ASP A 925 -13.77 -8.45 -16.93
N THR A 926 -12.56 -7.99 -17.24
CA THR A 926 -12.02 -6.70 -16.82
C THR A 926 -11.65 -5.90 -18.06
N SER A 927 -12.11 -4.65 -18.10
CA SER A 927 -11.72 -3.65 -19.09
C SER A 927 -10.98 -2.51 -18.40
N ASP A 928 -10.00 -1.95 -19.10
CA ASP A 928 -9.22 -0.82 -18.64
C ASP A 928 -9.00 0.15 -19.81
N VAL A 929 -9.27 1.43 -19.59
CA VAL A 929 -9.00 2.51 -20.52
C VAL A 929 -8.03 3.47 -19.87
N PHE A 930 -7.03 3.87 -20.63
CA PHE A 930 -6.00 4.81 -20.22
C PHE A 930 -5.85 5.90 -21.29
N GLU A 931 -6.06 7.15 -20.91
CA GLU A 931 -5.91 8.32 -21.75
C GLU A 931 -4.98 9.31 -21.06
N SER A 932 -3.92 9.73 -21.75
CA SER A 932 -2.95 10.69 -21.21
C SER A 932 -2.59 11.71 -22.28
N ASN A 933 -2.52 12.98 -21.90
CA ASN A 933 -1.88 14.03 -22.66
C ASN A 933 -0.80 14.67 -21.78
N ALA A 934 0.42 14.17 -21.91
CA ALA A 934 1.58 14.60 -21.14
C ALA A 934 2.48 15.47 -22.02
N GLY A 935 2.65 16.74 -21.69
CA GLY A 935 3.51 17.66 -22.44
C GLY A 935 3.12 17.80 -23.93
N GLY A 936 1.83 17.65 -24.26
CA GLY A 936 1.32 17.70 -25.63
C GLY A 936 1.40 16.39 -26.41
N LYS A 937 1.94 15.31 -25.82
CA LYS A 937 1.94 13.97 -26.40
C LYS A 937 0.72 13.21 -25.91
N ALA A 938 -0.21 12.92 -26.83
CA ALA A 938 -1.41 12.17 -26.50
C ALA A 938 -1.15 10.66 -26.67
N TYR A 939 -1.55 9.90 -25.65
CA TYR A 939 -1.52 8.46 -25.62
C TYR A 939 -2.89 7.94 -25.19
N TRP A 940 -3.35 6.91 -25.88
CA TRP A 940 -4.60 6.25 -25.58
C TRP A 940 -4.41 4.74 -25.69
N ARG A 941 -4.93 3.97 -24.72
CA ARG A 941 -4.98 2.51 -24.78
C ARG A 941 -6.25 2.00 -24.13
N ALA A 942 -6.89 1.02 -24.77
CA ALA A 942 -8.03 0.30 -24.23
C ALA A 942 -7.78 -1.20 -24.29
N VAL A 943 -7.87 -1.85 -23.14
CA VAL A 943 -7.63 -3.29 -22.99
C VAL A 943 -8.86 -3.94 -22.40
N ARG A 944 -9.22 -5.12 -22.90
CA ARG A 944 -10.20 -6.00 -22.26
C ARG A 944 -9.61 -7.39 -22.14
N ALA A 945 -9.73 -7.97 -20.94
CA ALA A 945 -9.34 -9.32 -20.66
C ALA A 945 -10.52 -10.14 -20.11
N VAL A 946 -10.65 -11.36 -20.61
CA VAL A 946 -11.67 -12.31 -20.17
C VAL A 946 -10.98 -13.60 -19.77
N ASN A 947 -11.22 -14.03 -18.53
CA ASN A 947 -10.76 -15.28 -17.95
C ASN A 947 -9.24 -15.51 -18.11
N GLY A 948 -8.44 -14.50 -17.77
CA GLY A 948 -6.98 -14.57 -17.86
C GLY A 948 -6.40 -14.41 -19.27
N SER A 949 -7.21 -14.09 -20.28
CA SER A 949 -6.75 -13.87 -21.66
C SER A 949 -7.14 -12.48 -22.15
N VAL A 950 -6.21 -11.75 -22.76
CA VAL A 950 -6.51 -10.48 -23.44
C VAL A 950 -7.34 -10.76 -24.69
N VAL A 951 -8.54 -10.19 -24.77
CA VAL A 951 -9.46 -10.37 -25.91
C VAL A 951 -9.44 -9.18 -26.88
N SER A 952 -9.07 -7.99 -26.39
CA SER A 952 -8.82 -6.81 -27.20
C SER A 952 -7.78 -5.92 -26.52
N ASP A 953 -6.87 -5.37 -27.31
CA ASP A 953 -5.86 -4.40 -26.88
C ASP A 953 -5.65 -3.44 -28.05
N THR A 954 -6.12 -2.21 -27.89
CA THR A 954 -6.01 -1.16 -28.91
C THR A 954 -5.22 -0.02 -28.31
N GLU A 955 -4.15 0.40 -28.97
CA GLU A 955 -3.32 1.53 -28.57
C GLU A 955 -3.17 2.52 -29.71
N ASP A 956 -3.18 3.81 -29.37
CA ASP A 956 -2.97 4.92 -30.29
C ASP A 956 -1.97 5.93 -29.67
N PHE A 957 -0.93 6.27 -30.44
CA PHE A 957 0.03 7.33 -30.13
C PHE A 957 -0.17 8.47 -31.14
N GLN A 958 -0.39 9.70 -30.66
CA GLN A 958 -0.53 10.88 -31.52
C GLN A 958 0.65 11.85 -31.39
#